data_AF-A0A7V3I5G8-F1
#
_entry.id   AF-A0A7V3I5G8-F1
#
_cell.length_a   1.000
_cell.length_b   1.000
_cell.length_c   1.000
_cell.angle_alpha   90.00
_cell.angle_beta   90.00
_cell.angle_gamma   90.00
#
_symmetry.space_group_name_H-M   'P 1'
#
loop_
_entity.id
_entity.type
_entity.pdbx_description
1 polymer ?
#
loop_
_entity_poly.entity_id
_entity_poly.type
_entity_poly.pdbx_seq_one_letter_code
_entity_poly.pdbx_strand_id
1 'polypeptide(L)'
;MRSIVFALRFALAAVTLGRCIFCEANAAEKPAASWTTADRQSPPTADETRALMKRLLRYVEEHHLKKAEKSEQRGMVYEYFDTRRAGHFDQWVQGEALDTMHDGAWLAAALVNAYRATGDPSYKDFLIHWQLPFYCKMLNHSDRLFSAQRDDARPKAHRFDREHLFQEGEKGFVPYWWDDGASVSLERRRDKNPLGPFSCTDRLAGKPNPKFLLDGYSHGSSNHLAQDLGVMLELAWLLLRESKDPTEQKLAEEIAEAARNLHECRMRHHGPIPMCAAPAALANGNATLMNFVPDQSVPVAAELANHSYRALYDFKPGQRQAFPGFADDQEYRYYFGLARHGGQLPRPLAFKTIYDAYTEPLLYRYYCDDVAAPAGINRFDLHPYFAIDGRLPDYRSDRKGPGGQPRPIGSRMGPQNMVCCGWALQALRTYPGIWEEHYQRAFPKDLRVYIDDRLPQSSVGPAPAVAIQLDSAKLELLSSRNALHVKGQVKGDAVTLKLFSRPDGQGRHAAVTLRKDKSNEASNDRGEKLQSKIDIAPAEEGFCFQVELPYSVIKGQKFWANGVEFGRYSVQVGEARRNFYLMSPERQVKAHLQHELAGGLRIWEAIFKEMGYIPTGLGAGADWEYFSDAGGYAHLLSAASQWLFVLDGKNDWEQHHVPR
;
A
#
# COMPACT_ATOMS: atom_id res chain seq x y z
N MET A 1 73.33 -19.07 29.11
CA MET A 1 72.44 -19.81 28.20
C MET A 1 71.42 -20.60 29.01
N ARG A 2 70.27 -20.00 29.31
CA ARG A 2 69.06 -20.61 29.91
C ARG A 2 68.06 -19.46 30.06
N SER A 3 67.19 -19.26 29.05
CA SER A 3 65.91 -18.50 29.14
C SER A 3 65.32 -18.25 27.75
N ILE A 4 64.98 -19.29 26.99
CA ILE A 4 64.05 -19.19 25.84
C ILE A 4 63.34 -20.55 25.67
N VAL A 5 62.45 -20.93 26.60
CA VAL A 5 61.50 -22.05 26.37
C VAL A 5 60.11 -21.81 27.00
N PHE A 6 59.94 -20.85 27.93
CA PHE A 6 58.67 -20.76 28.69
C PHE A 6 57.62 -19.76 28.17
N ALA A 7 57.86 -19.05 27.06
CA ALA A 7 56.95 -18.00 26.58
C ALA A 7 56.08 -18.38 25.37
N LEU A 8 56.03 -19.66 24.95
CA LEU A 8 55.31 -20.08 23.73
C LEU A 8 54.20 -21.12 23.94
N ARG A 9 53.69 -21.27 25.17
CA ARG A 9 52.55 -22.19 25.46
C ARG A 9 51.28 -21.52 25.99
N PHE A 10 51.24 -20.19 26.12
CA PHE A 10 50.02 -19.47 26.54
C PHE A 10 49.35 -18.63 25.45
N ALA A 11 49.88 -18.62 24.21
CA ALA A 11 49.31 -17.84 23.10
C ALA A 11 48.48 -18.65 22.09
N LEU A 12 48.24 -19.95 22.32
CA LEU A 12 47.48 -20.82 21.41
C LEU A 12 46.23 -21.47 22.01
N ALA A 13 45.77 -20.99 23.18
CA ALA A 13 44.52 -21.43 23.82
C ALA A 13 43.46 -20.32 23.91
N ALA A 14 43.78 -19.08 23.52
CA ALA A 14 42.84 -17.94 23.54
C ALA A 14 42.27 -17.55 22.16
N VAL A 15 42.67 -18.23 21.08
CA VAL A 15 42.14 -18.00 19.71
C VAL A 15 41.11 -19.07 19.30
N THR A 16 40.93 -20.11 20.11
CA THR A 16 40.02 -21.25 19.83
C THR A 16 38.84 -21.36 20.80
N LEU A 17 38.62 -20.34 21.64
CA LEU A 17 37.50 -20.27 22.60
C LEU A 17 36.61 -19.02 22.44
N GLY A 18 36.75 -18.29 21.33
CA GLY A 18 35.92 -17.13 20.97
C GLY A 18 34.99 -17.34 19.77
N ARG A 19 34.76 -18.59 19.34
CA ARG A 19 33.98 -18.93 18.14
C ARG A 19 32.94 -20.04 18.30
N CYS A 20 32.64 -20.47 19.54
CA CYS A 20 31.75 -21.63 19.79
C CYS A 20 30.48 -21.30 20.59
N ILE A 21 29.87 -20.13 20.37
CA ILE A 21 28.48 -19.88 20.83
C ILE A 21 27.71 -19.21 19.69
N PHE A 22 27.49 -19.92 18.58
CA PHE A 22 26.44 -19.69 17.57
C PHE A 22 26.44 -20.89 16.61
N CYS A 23 26.30 -22.10 17.15
CA CYS A 23 26.10 -23.31 16.35
C CYS A 23 25.22 -24.27 17.13
N GLU A 24 23.97 -23.89 17.38
CA GLU A 24 22.90 -24.86 17.61
C GLU A 24 21.73 -24.55 16.68
N ALA A 25 21.32 -25.60 15.94
CA ALA A 25 20.16 -25.73 15.08
C ALA A 25 20.30 -25.40 13.57
N ASN A 26 21.34 -25.91 12.90
CA ASN A 26 21.18 -26.33 11.49
C ASN A 26 20.42 -27.68 11.45
N ALA A 27 19.11 -27.63 11.70
CA ALA A 27 18.23 -28.53 10.96
C ALA A 27 18.43 -28.17 9.48
N ALA A 28 18.66 -29.15 8.61
CA ALA A 28 18.88 -28.91 7.19
C ALA A 28 17.74 -28.05 6.62
N GLU A 29 17.96 -26.73 6.52
CA GLU A 29 17.00 -25.81 5.95
C GLU A 29 16.78 -26.25 4.52
N LYS A 30 15.53 -26.59 4.20
CA LYS A 30 15.13 -26.76 2.80
C LYS A 30 15.62 -25.52 2.04
N PRO A 31 16.19 -25.67 0.83
CA PRO A 31 16.58 -24.52 0.04
C PRO A 31 15.40 -23.55 -0.02
N ALA A 32 15.64 -22.29 0.35
CA ALA A 32 14.60 -21.27 0.40
C ALA A 32 13.86 -21.28 -0.94
N ALA A 33 12.53 -21.38 -0.90
CA ALA A 33 11.74 -21.19 -2.11
C ALA A 33 12.10 -19.81 -2.68
N SER A 34 12.31 -19.72 -4.00
CA SER A 34 12.45 -18.42 -4.65
C SER A 34 11.32 -17.52 -4.20
N TRP A 35 11.64 -16.29 -3.78
CA TRP A 35 10.63 -15.36 -3.28
C TRP A 35 9.46 -15.21 -4.24
N THR A 36 9.66 -15.37 -5.56
CA THR A 36 8.62 -15.33 -6.60
C THR A 36 7.51 -16.40 -6.47
N THR A 37 7.68 -17.38 -5.59
CA THR A 37 6.72 -18.48 -5.38
C THR A 37 6.45 -18.79 -3.91
N ALA A 38 6.97 -17.96 -2.98
CA ALA A 38 6.86 -18.23 -1.55
C ALA A 38 5.43 -18.10 -1.01
N ASP A 39 4.56 -17.37 -1.70
CA ASP A 39 3.11 -17.27 -1.45
C ASP A 39 2.35 -18.60 -1.62
N ARG A 40 2.95 -19.60 -2.29
CA ARG A 40 2.38 -20.95 -2.45
C ARG A 40 2.59 -21.83 -1.22
N GLN A 41 3.35 -21.36 -0.23
CA GLN A 41 3.51 -22.06 1.04
C GLN A 41 2.26 -21.87 1.90
N SER A 42 2.12 -22.70 2.94
CA SER A 42 1.07 -22.51 3.94
C SER A 42 1.20 -21.11 4.58
N PRO A 43 0.07 -20.45 4.90
CA PRO A 43 0.07 -19.20 5.67
C PRO A 43 1.00 -19.26 6.90
N PRO A 44 1.69 -18.16 7.25
CA PRO A 44 2.54 -18.15 8.43
C PRO A 44 1.71 -18.37 9.70
N THR A 45 2.22 -19.21 10.58
CA THR A 45 1.66 -19.40 11.93
C THR A 45 1.89 -18.13 12.77
N ALA A 46 1.20 -18.04 13.90
CA ALA A 46 1.37 -16.92 14.82
C ALA A 46 2.83 -16.81 15.33
N ASP A 47 3.49 -17.95 15.59
CA ASP A 47 4.87 -17.95 16.09
C ASP A 47 5.89 -17.58 15.02
N GLU A 48 5.73 -18.09 13.79
CA GLU A 48 6.53 -17.64 12.64
C GLU A 48 6.38 -16.12 12.42
N THR A 49 5.15 -15.62 12.54
CA THR A 49 4.83 -14.19 12.37
C THR A 49 5.51 -13.36 13.45
N ARG A 50 5.42 -13.74 14.74
CA ARG A 50 6.12 -13.05 15.85
C ARG A 50 7.63 -13.08 15.67
N ALA A 51 8.19 -14.21 15.24
CA ALA A 51 9.62 -14.33 14.98
C ALA A 51 10.08 -13.41 13.84
N LEU A 52 9.32 -13.33 12.74
CA LEU A 52 9.58 -12.37 11.67
C LEU A 52 9.57 -10.93 12.18
N MET A 53 8.53 -10.52 12.92
CA MET A 53 8.41 -9.17 13.47
C MET A 53 9.62 -8.77 14.32
N LYS A 54 10.14 -9.68 15.17
CA LYS A 54 11.35 -9.41 15.96
C LYS A 54 12.59 -9.18 15.10
N ARG A 55 12.76 -9.95 14.02
CA ARG A 55 13.89 -9.77 13.10
C ARG A 55 13.79 -8.44 12.33
N LEU A 56 12.58 -8.06 11.90
CA LEU A 56 12.35 -6.79 11.22
C LEU A 56 12.70 -5.59 12.12
N LEU A 57 12.17 -5.56 13.36
CA LEU A 57 12.49 -4.48 14.29
C LEU A 57 13.99 -4.40 14.60
N ARG A 58 14.63 -5.55 14.85
CA ARG A 58 16.07 -5.60 15.11
C ARG A 58 16.88 -5.00 13.96
N TYR A 59 16.51 -5.30 12.71
CA TYR A 59 17.21 -4.75 11.57
C TYR A 59 17.11 -3.23 11.52
N VAL A 60 15.91 -2.67 11.72
CA VAL A 60 15.70 -1.21 11.79
C VAL A 60 16.51 -0.60 12.92
N GLU A 61 16.50 -1.22 14.10
CA GLU A 61 17.28 -0.77 15.25
C GLU A 61 18.79 -0.73 14.96
N GLU A 62 19.32 -1.73 14.26
CA GLU A 62 20.74 -1.86 13.97
C GLU A 62 21.22 -0.94 12.85
N HIS A 63 20.38 -0.69 11.84
CA HIS A 63 20.83 -0.09 10.57
C HIS A 63 20.21 1.27 10.27
N HIS A 64 19.01 1.57 10.77
CA HIS A 64 18.28 2.80 10.42
C HIS A 64 18.18 3.80 11.58
N LEU A 65 18.24 3.33 12.83
CA LEU A 65 18.02 4.18 14.00
C LEU A 65 19.25 5.03 14.37
N LYS A 66 19.04 6.34 14.51
CA LYS A 66 20.02 7.28 15.07
C LYS A 66 20.08 7.18 16.59
N LYS A 67 21.18 6.61 17.12
CA LYS A 67 21.36 6.38 18.57
C LYS A 67 22.28 7.35 19.31
N ALA A 68 22.96 8.25 18.60
CA ALA A 68 23.98 9.11 19.21
C ALA A 68 23.38 10.02 20.31
N GLU A 69 23.83 9.87 21.56
CA GLU A 69 23.23 10.52 22.74
C GLU A 69 23.16 12.05 22.66
N LYS A 70 24.16 12.66 22.03
CA LYS A 70 24.28 14.13 21.90
C LYS A 70 23.63 14.68 20.63
N SER A 71 23.12 13.81 19.75
CA SER A 71 22.47 14.25 18.52
C SER A 71 21.12 14.86 18.84
N GLU A 72 20.80 15.99 18.22
CA GLU A 72 19.46 16.56 18.30
C GLU A 72 18.40 15.65 17.68
N GLN A 73 18.84 14.70 16.86
CA GLN A 73 18.06 13.74 16.09
C GLN A 73 18.10 12.33 16.68
N ARG A 74 18.57 12.17 17.92
CA ARG A 74 18.50 10.90 18.62
C ARG A 74 17.06 10.39 18.57
N GLY A 75 16.88 9.16 18.08
CA GLY A 75 15.56 8.56 17.88
C GLY A 75 15.03 8.64 16.46
N MET A 76 15.61 9.47 15.59
CA MET A 76 15.25 9.51 14.17
C MET A 76 15.57 8.19 13.47
N VAL A 77 14.71 7.77 12.55
CA VAL A 77 14.92 6.62 11.68
C VAL A 77 15.21 7.14 10.28
N TYR A 78 16.36 6.75 9.74
CA TYR A 78 16.71 7.08 8.36
C TYR A 78 15.86 6.25 7.39
N GLU A 79 15.24 6.92 6.43
CA GLU A 79 14.52 6.28 5.32
C GLU A 79 15.38 5.24 4.57
N TYR A 80 16.53 5.64 4.01
CA TYR A 80 17.40 4.72 3.27
C TYR A 80 18.73 4.39 3.98
N PHE A 81 19.05 3.10 3.99
CA PHE A 81 20.37 2.57 4.37
C PHE A 81 21.01 1.84 3.19
N ASP A 82 22.13 2.35 2.67
CA ASP A 82 22.91 1.68 1.61
C ASP A 82 23.72 0.54 2.21
N THR A 83 23.24 -0.67 1.96
CA THR A 83 23.81 -1.92 2.49
C THR A 83 25.25 -2.18 2.04
N ARG A 84 25.67 -1.61 0.91
CA ARG A 84 27.06 -1.73 0.41
C ARG A 84 28.01 -0.77 1.12
N ARG A 85 27.46 0.22 1.82
CA ARG A 85 28.19 1.32 2.47
C ARG A 85 28.10 1.23 3.99
N ALA A 86 27.63 0.11 4.55
CA ALA A 86 27.58 -0.13 5.99
C ALA A 86 28.91 0.22 6.68
N GLY A 87 28.85 1.06 7.71
CA GLY A 87 30.02 1.56 8.44
C GLY A 87 30.78 2.71 7.78
N HIS A 88 30.37 3.16 6.59
CA HIS A 88 30.91 4.36 5.94
C HIS A 88 30.06 5.60 6.24
N PHE A 89 30.64 6.78 6.00
CA PHE A 89 30.01 8.08 6.28
C PHE A 89 28.71 8.31 5.50
N ASP A 90 28.47 7.56 4.44
CA ASP A 90 27.34 7.67 3.52
C ASP A 90 26.50 6.40 3.48
N GLN A 91 26.49 5.66 4.58
CA GLN A 91 25.58 4.53 4.75
C GLN A 91 24.11 4.97 4.78
N TRP A 92 23.81 6.20 5.19
CA TRP A 92 22.45 6.75 5.18
C TRP A 92 22.29 7.76 4.07
N VAL A 93 21.22 7.61 3.29
CA VAL A 93 20.88 8.47 2.16
C VAL A 93 19.49 9.05 2.39
N GLN A 94 19.31 10.32 2.11
CA GLN A 94 18.05 11.04 2.31
C GLN A 94 17.71 11.88 1.08
N GLY A 95 16.42 11.97 0.74
CA GLY A 95 15.91 12.85 -0.30
C GLY A 95 15.45 14.18 0.28
N GLU A 96 16.01 15.30 -0.15
CA GLU A 96 15.67 16.64 0.35
C GLU A 96 14.22 17.07 0.04
N ALA A 97 13.47 16.29 -0.75
CA ALA A 97 12.05 16.50 -1.04
C ALA A 97 11.15 15.31 -0.70
N LEU A 98 11.67 14.27 -0.05
CA LEU A 98 10.98 12.99 0.13
C LEU A 98 10.50 12.74 1.57
N ASP A 99 10.34 13.79 2.38
CA ASP A 99 9.89 13.66 3.77
C ASP A 99 10.74 12.69 4.60
N THR A 100 12.02 13.01 4.84
CA THR A 100 13.07 12.10 5.36
C THR A 100 12.79 11.42 6.71
N MET A 101 11.70 11.78 7.38
CA MET A 101 11.29 11.27 8.69
C MET A 101 9.94 10.55 8.65
N HIS A 102 9.30 10.39 7.49
CA HIS A 102 7.96 9.79 7.39
C HIS A 102 7.96 8.30 7.73
N ASP A 103 9.00 7.57 7.31
CA ASP A 103 9.16 6.15 7.64
C ASP A 103 9.27 5.89 9.15
N GLY A 104 9.89 6.80 9.90
CA GLY A 104 9.94 6.68 11.36
C GLY A 104 8.58 6.93 12.02
N ALA A 105 7.74 7.80 11.44
CA ALA A 105 6.36 8.00 11.91
C ALA A 105 5.52 6.74 11.67
N TRP A 106 5.65 6.14 10.48
CA TRP A 106 5.02 4.84 10.17
C TRP A 106 5.55 3.70 11.04
N LEU A 107 6.86 3.67 11.32
CA LEU A 107 7.44 2.70 12.25
C LEU A 107 6.82 2.86 13.64
N ALA A 108 6.72 4.09 14.15
CA ALA A 108 6.14 4.35 15.46
C ALA A 108 4.66 3.89 15.53
N ALA A 109 3.86 4.14 14.49
CA ALA A 109 2.52 3.57 14.36
C ALA A 109 2.53 2.03 14.35
N ALA A 110 3.45 1.42 13.60
CA ALA A 110 3.60 -0.02 13.52
C ALA A 110 4.01 -0.67 14.86
N LEU A 111 4.81 0.01 15.68
CA LEU A 111 5.21 -0.45 17.01
C LEU A 111 4.03 -0.51 17.98
N VAL A 112 3.09 0.45 17.90
CA VAL A 112 1.84 0.39 18.67
C VAL A 112 1.02 -0.84 18.27
N ASN A 113 0.86 -1.06 16.97
CA ASN A 113 0.13 -2.22 16.44
C ASN A 113 0.80 -3.54 16.82
N ALA A 114 2.13 -3.60 16.73
CA ALA A 114 2.92 -4.76 17.12
C ALA A 114 2.80 -5.08 18.61
N TYR A 115 2.86 -4.07 19.48
CA TYR A 115 2.63 -4.25 20.92
C TYR A 115 1.23 -4.79 21.19
N ARG A 116 0.18 -4.22 20.58
CA ARG A 116 -1.21 -4.68 20.76
C ARG A 116 -1.45 -6.10 20.26
N ALA A 117 -0.83 -6.46 19.14
CA ALA A 117 -0.99 -7.79 18.54
C ALA A 117 -0.21 -8.89 19.27
N THR A 118 0.91 -8.55 19.91
CA THR A 118 1.83 -9.55 20.48
C THR A 118 1.88 -9.55 22.01
N GLY A 119 1.59 -8.41 22.65
CA GLY A 119 1.86 -8.15 24.06
C GLY A 119 3.35 -8.05 24.40
N ASP A 120 4.25 -8.05 23.41
CA ASP A 120 5.70 -8.01 23.65
C ASP A 120 6.15 -6.57 23.98
N PRO A 121 6.66 -6.32 25.20
CA PRO A 121 6.99 -4.97 25.65
C PRO A 121 8.11 -4.31 24.83
N SER A 122 8.96 -5.08 24.15
CA SER A 122 10.08 -4.52 23.37
C SER A 122 9.62 -3.52 22.29
N TYR A 123 8.43 -3.71 21.72
CA TYR A 123 7.86 -2.76 20.75
C TYR A 123 7.50 -1.42 21.40
N LYS A 124 6.87 -1.48 22.58
CA LYS A 124 6.48 -0.28 23.35
C LYS A 124 7.71 0.42 23.92
N ASP A 125 8.68 -0.34 24.43
CA ASP A 125 9.93 0.19 24.98
C ASP A 125 10.73 0.94 23.90
N PHE A 126 10.82 0.38 22.68
CA PHE A 126 11.46 1.06 21.56
C PHE A 126 10.76 2.37 21.21
N LEU A 127 9.44 2.35 21.13
CA LEU A 127 8.60 3.52 20.83
C LEU A 127 8.84 4.65 21.86
N ILE A 128 8.77 4.33 23.15
CA ILE A 128 8.93 5.26 24.27
C ILE A 128 10.36 5.80 24.35
N HIS A 129 11.36 4.95 24.15
CA HIS A 129 12.75 5.34 24.36
C HIS A 129 13.32 6.13 23.18
N TRP A 130 12.90 5.81 21.95
CA TRP A 130 13.50 6.36 20.73
C TRP A 130 12.56 7.28 19.95
N GLN A 131 11.42 6.77 19.50
CA GLN A 131 10.59 7.48 18.51
C GLN A 131 9.84 8.67 19.10
N LEU A 132 9.07 8.47 20.17
CA LEU A 132 8.20 9.51 20.72
C LEU A 132 8.98 10.74 21.22
N PRO A 133 10.12 10.61 21.94
CA PRO A 133 10.90 11.76 22.35
C PRO A 133 11.40 12.60 21.17
N PHE A 134 11.80 11.96 20.07
CA PHE A 134 12.28 12.67 18.88
C PHE A 134 11.17 13.51 18.24
N TYR A 135 10.04 12.88 17.91
CA TYR A 135 8.96 13.58 17.22
C TYR A 135 8.23 14.61 18.10
N CYS A 136 8.01 14.31 19.39
CA CYS A 136 7.41 15.28 20.30
C CYS A 136 8.32 16.50 20.48
N LYS A 137 9.65 16.31 20.57
CA LYS A 137 10.61 17.41 20.59
C LYS A 137 10.50 18.28 19.34
N MET A 138 10.48 17.66 18.15
CA MET A 138 10.37 18.39 16.88
C MET A 138 9.08 19.23 16.81
N LEU A 139 7.95 18.65 17.18
CA LEU A 139 6.65 19.31 17.10
C LEU A 139 6.45 20.37 18.21
N ASN A 140 6.87 20.10 19.44
CA ASN A 140 6.64 21.00 20.58
C ASN A 140 7.67 22.12 20.71
N HIS A 141 8.83 22.00 20.03
CA HIS A 141 9.94 22.94 20.14
C HIS A 141 10.47 23.43 18.79
N SER A 142 9.69 23.28 17.71
CA SER A 142 10.07 23.74 16.36
C SER A 142 10.42 25.23 16.32
N ASP A 143 9.79 26.03 17.18
CA ASP A 143 10.01 27.46 17.37
C ASP A 143 11.44 27.81 17.78
N ARG A 144 12.16 26.84 18.36
CA ARG A 144 13.54 26.98 18.83
C ARG A 144 14.54 26.18 18.00
N LEU A 145 14.09 25.09 17.39
CA LEU A 145 14.92 24.18 16.61
C LEU A 145 15.21 24.75 15.21
N PHE A 146 14.27 25.51 14.65
CA PHE A 146 14.31 25.96 13.27
C PHE A 146 14.20 27.48 13.17
N SER A 147 14.87 28.06 12.18
CA SER A 147 14.82 29.49 11.85
C SER A 147 14.86 29.70 10.33
N ALA A 148 14.02 30.59 9.83
CA ALA A 148 13.99 31.03 8.43
C ALA A 148 14.87 32.27 8.17
N GLN A 149 15.63 32.75 9.18
CA GLN A 149 16.44 33.97 9.05
C GLN A 149 17.56 33.87 8.02
N ARG A 150 17.94 32.64 7.64
CA ARG A 150 19.01 32.38 6.67
C ARG A 150 18.61 31.27 5.71
N ASP A 151 18.71 31.57 4.42
CA ASP A 151 18.46 30.65 3.32
C ASP A 151 19.76 30.41 2.54
N ASP A 152 20.26 29.19 2.66
CA ASP A 152 21.55 28.75 2.15
C ASP A 152 21.44 27.96 0.83
N ALA A 153 20.24 27.89 0.26
CA ALA A 153 19.99 27.12 -0.94
C ALA A 153 20.66 27.73 -2.19
N ARG A 154 20.81 26.93 -3.24
CA ARG A 154 21.39 27.41 -4.51
C ARG A 154 20.55 28.55 -5.12
N PRO A 155 21.11 29.46 -5.93
CA PRO A 155 20.38 30.62 -6.47
C PRO A 155 19.08 30.31 -7.24
N LYS A 156 18.95 29.10 -7.80
CA LYS A 156 17.77 28.60 -8.52
C LYS A 156 17.03 27.51 -7.75
N ALA A 157 17.17 27.48 -6.43
CA ALA A 157 16.46 26.53 -5.59
C ALA A 157 14.95 26.76 -5.67
N HIS A 158 14.19 25.69 -5.47
CA HIS A 158 12.76 25.78 -5.29
C HIS A 158 12.44 26.55 -4.01
N ARG A 159 11.61 27.59 -4.14
CA ARG A 159 11.08 28.36 -3.02
C ARG A 159 9.69 27.84 -2.70
N PHE A 160 9.48 27.48 -1.44
CA PHE A 160 8.17 27.07 -0.96
C PHE A 160 7.21 28.25 -0.99
N ASP A 161 5.98 27.99 -1.41
CA ASP A 161 4.91 28.97 -1.31
C ASP A 161 4.39 29.08 0.13
N ARG A 162 3.42 29.97 0.36
CA ARG A 162 2.86 30.18 1.70
C ARG A 162 2.27 28.91 2.32
N GLU A 163 1.78 27.99 1.51
CA GLU A 163 1.17 26.73 1.97
C GLU A 163 2.19 25.79 2.60
N HIS A 164 3.45 25.90 2.18
CA HIS A 164 4.53 25.04 2.65
C HIS A 164 5.63 25.80 3.38
N LEU A 165 5.66 27.13 3.41
CA LEU A 165 6.78 27.88 3.95
C LEU A 165 6.73 28.00 5.49
N PHE A 166 7.75 27.49 6.19
CA PHE A 166 7.96 27.69 7.63
C PHE A 166 7.77 29.14 8.07
N GLN A 167 7.03 29.36 9.15
CA GLN A 167 6.87 30.67 9.78
C GLN A 167 7.71 30.76 11.06
N GLU A 168 8.56 31.79 11.17
CA GLU A 168 9.45 31.98 12.32
C GLU A 168 8.67 31.97 13.65
N GLY A 169 9.19 31.22 14.63
CA GLY A 169 8.61 31.12 15.97
C GLY A 169 7.39 30.20 16.08
N GLU A 170 7.06 29.43 15.04
CA GLU A 170 5.94 28.50 15.09
C GLU A 170 6.30 27.12 15.68
N LYS A 171 5.35 26.54 16.43
CA LYS A 171 5.36 25.13 16.81
C LYS A 171 4.57 24.28 15.83
N GLY A 172 4.83 22.99 15.84
CA GLY A 172 4.17 21.98 14.99
C GLY A 172 4.71 21.95 13.56
N PHE A 173 5.84 22.61 13.30
CA PHE A 173 6.48 22.59 11.98
C PHE A 173 7.06 21.21 11.68
N VAL A 174 6.94 20.81 10.41
CA VAL A 174 7.24 19.46 9.92
C VAL A 174 8.15 19.58 8.70
N PRO A 175 9.48 19.65 8.86
CA PRO A 175 10.37 19.88 7.72
C PRO A 175 10.41 18.67 6.77
N TYR A 176 10.51 18.93 5.46
CA TYR A 176 10.78 17.86 4.47
C TYR A 176 12.07 17.08 4.78
N TRP A 177 13.04 17.75 5.40
CA TRP A 177 14.23 17.09 5.92
C TRP A 177 14.85 17.84 7.10
N TRP A 178 15.48 17.10 7.99
CA TRP A 178 16.33 17.59 9.07
C TRP A 178 17.50 16.61 9.20
N ASP A 179 18.75 17.08 9.20
CA ASP A 179 19.94 16.24 9.45
C ASP A 179 21.03 16.99 10.23
N ASP A 180 21.94 16.26 10.87
CA ASP A 180 23.08 16.76 11.65
C ASP A 180 24.45 16.43 11.04
N GLY A 181 24.49 16.06 9.75
CA GLY A 181 25.71 15.75 9.00
C GLY A 181 26.03 14.26 8.90
N ALA A 182 25.10 13.39 9.31
CA ALA A 182 25.33 11.95 9.35
C ALA A 182 24.83 11.22 8.10
N SER A 183 23.90 11.82 7.35
CA SER A 183 23.48 11.30 6.05
C SER A 183 24.01 12.15 4.89
N VAL A 184 23.73 11.67 3.68
CA VAL A 184 24.03 12.35 2.42
C VAL A 184 22.76 12.59 1.62
N SER A 185 22.75 13.70 0.87
CA SER A 185 21.64 14.05 -0.01
C SER A 185 21.70 13.29 -1.34
N LEU A 186 20.58 12.66 -1.68
CA LEU A 186 20.38 12.00 -2.97
C LEU A 186 20.46 13.00 -4.13
N GLU A 187 19.79 14.16 -3.99
CA GLU A 187 19.72 15.19 -5.03
C GLU A 187 21.09 15.84 -5.27
N ARG A 188 21.81 16.20 -4.20
CA ARG A 188 23.13 16.84 -4.31
C ARG A 188 24.15 15.94 -4.97
N ARG A 189 24.11 14.64 -4.65
CA ARG A 189 24.96 13.62 -5.29
C ARG A 189 24.66 13.48 -6.77
N ARG A 190 23.37 13.38 -7.12
CA ARG A 190 22.92 13.24 -8.50
C ARG A 190 23.30 14.45 -9.35
N ASP A 191 23.06 15.64 -8.83
CA ASP A 191 23.33 16.91 -9.52
C ASP A 191 24.81 17.34 -9.42
N LYS A 192 25.62 16.65 -8.60
CA LYS A 192 27.00 17.02 -8.25
C LYS A 192 27.13 18.46 -7.76
N ASN A 193 26.18 18.91 -6.95
CA ASN A 193 26.13 20.26 -6.40
C ASN A 193 26.03 20.19 -4.87
N PRO A 194 26.96 20.81 -4.12
CA PRO A 194 26.94 20.74 -2.64
C PRO A 194 25.83 21.58 -2.00
N LEU A 195 25.18 22.49 -2.74
CA LEU A 195 24.11 23.36 -2.24
C LEU A 195 22.72 22.72 -2.43
N GLY A 196 21.83 22.98 -1.47
CA GLY A 196 20.46 22.46 -1.47
C GLY A 196 19.65 22.90 -2.69
N PRO A 197 18.85 22.00 -3.29
CA PRO A 197 17.95 22.32 -4.41
C PRO A 197 16.62 22.95 -3.98
N PHE A 198 16.33 22.95 -2.68
CA PHE A 198 15.15 23.56 -2.05
C PHE A 198 15.60 24.58 -1.01
N SER A 199 14.73 25.52 -0.66
CA SER A 199 15.00 26.51 0.39
C SER A 199 15.30 25.81 1.72
N CYS A 200 16.43 26.13 2.32
CA CYS A 200 16.91 25.43 3.50
C CYS A 200 17.91 26.28 4.27
N THR A 201 18.11 25.92 5.54
CA THR A 201 19.30 26.30 6.29
C THR A 201 20.29 25.15 6.19
N ASP A 202 21.51 25.44 5.76
CA ASP A 202 22.59 24.47 5.58
C ASP A 202 23.83 24.93 6.36
N ARG A 203 24.21 24.16 7.38
CA ARG A 203 25.33 24.51 8.27
C ARG A 203 26.71 24.33 7.60
N LEU A 204 26.75 23.69 6.43
CA LEU A 204 27.91 23.53 5.57
C LEU A 204 27.98 24.57 4.46
N ALA A 205 27.00 25.47 4.33
CA ALA A 205 27.03 26.54 3.35
C ALA A 205 28.28 27.42 3.50
N GLY A 206 28.90 27.74 2.36
CA GLY A 206 30.18 28.47 2.32
C GLY A 206 31.42 27.63 2.71
N LYS A 207 31.25 26.33 3.03
CA LYS A 207 32.35 25.41 3.35
C LYS A 207 32.49 24.32 2.26
N PRO A 208 33.67 23.71 2.08
CA PRO A 208 33.80 22.55 1.19
C PRO A 208 32.95 21.37 1.68
N ASN A 209 32.02 20.90 0.85
CA ASN A 209 31.22 19.69 1.09
C ASN A 209 31.33 18.70 -0.08
N PRO A 210 32.53 18.14 -0.36
CA PRO A 210 32.74 17.22 -1.48
C PRO A 210 32.03 15.86 -1.30
N LYS A 211 31.53 15.60 -0.09
CA LYS A 211 30.84 14.37 0.30
C LYS A 211 29.32 14.46 0.17
N PHE A 212 28.79 15.66 -0.10
CA PHE A 212 27.35 15.94 -0.18
C PHE A 212 26.61 15.55 1.10
N LEU A 213 27.24 15.79 2.26
CA LEU A 213 26.62 15.61 3.56
C LEU A 213 25.42 16.54 3.71
N LEU A 214 24.39 16.07 4.39
CA LEU A 214 23.21 16.85 4.73
C LEU A 214 23.34 17.31 6.19
N ASP A 215 23.41 18.63 6.45
CA ASP A 215 23.49 19.18 7.81
C ASP A 215 22.70 20.50 7.88
N GLY A 216 21.56 20.46 8.54
CA GLY A 216 20.59 21.56 8.57
C GLY A 216 19.16 21.08 8.43
N TYR A 217 18.31 21.86 7.79
CA TYR A 217 16.89 21.52 7.63
C TYR A 217 16.23 22.26 6.47
N SER A 218 15.16 21.68 5.94
CA SER A 218 14.26 22.31 4.98
C SER A 218 13.50 23.48 5.59
N HIS A 219 13.23 24.51 4.80
CA HIS A 219 12.27 25.56 5.15
C HIS A 219 10.83 25.20 4.74
N GLY A 220 10.65 24.07 4.05
CA GLY A 220 9.34 23.59 3.64
C GLY A 220 8.71 22.70 4.70
N SER A 221 7.42 22.90 4.94
CA SER A 221 6.58 22.14 5.86
C SER A 221 5.71 21.17 5.07
N SER A 222 5.91 19.88 5.31
CA SER A 222 5.19 18.83 4.59
C SER A 222 3.80 18.58 5.15
N ASN A 223 2.79 18.58 4.26
CA ASN A 223 1.44 18.14 4.57
C ASN A 223 1.33 16.62 4.65
N HIS A 224 2.16 15.91 3.90
CA HIS A 224 2.15 14.45 3.86
C HIS A 224 2.71 13.88 5.17
N LEU A 225 3.93 14.26 5.55
CA LEU A 225 4.51 13.89 6.84
C LEU A 225 3.63 14.33 8.04
N ALA A 226 2.91 15.45 7.93
CA ALA A 226 1.97 15.87 8.96
C ALA A 226 0.81 14.87 9.15
N GLN A 227 0.35 14.20 8.09
CA GLN A 227 -0.67 13.16 8.21
C GLN A 227 -0.10 11.87 8.84
N ASP A 228 1.11 11.47 8.47
CA ASP A 228 1.79 10.31 9.06
C ASP A 228 2.03 10.49 10.56
N LEU A 229 2.52 11.68 10.93
CA LEU A 229 2.65 12.07 12.35
C LEU A 229 1.30 12.11 13.05
N GLY A 230 0.24 12.50 12.35
CA GLY A 230 -1.12 12.42 12.86
C GLY A 230 -1.51 11.00 13.30
N VAL A 231 -1.27 10.01 12.44
CA VAL A 231 -1.51 8.58 12.74
C VAL A 231 -0.68 8.15 13.95
N MET A 232 0.63 8.47 13.95
CA MET A 232 1.53 8.13 15.04
C MET A 232 1.04 8.71 16.38
N LEU A 233 0.72 10.01 16.42
CA LEU A 233 0.30 10.70 17.63
C LEU A 233 -1.03 10.14 18.17
N GLU A 234 -1.98 9.84 17.28
CA GLU A 234 -3.25 9.21 17.66
C GLU A 234 -3.00 7.86 18.34
N LEU A 235 -2.30 6.95 17.67
CA LEU A 235 -2.06 5.60 18.16
C LEU A 235 -1.22 5.58 19.45
N ALA A 236 -0.17 6.40 19.52
CA ALA A 236 0.69 6.48 20.69
C ALA A 236 -0.04 7.07 21.90
N TRP A 237 -0.85 8.11 21.71
CA TRP A 237 -1.66 8.65 22.80
C TRP A 237 -2.66 7.62 23.32
N LEU A 238 -3.39 6.95 22.41
CA LEU A 238 -4.33 5.89 22.76
C LEU A 238 -3.65 4.75 23.55
N LEU A 239 -2.39 4.44 23.26
CA LEU A 239 -1.61 3.44 23.98
C LEU A 239 -1.21 3.88 25.40
N LEU A 240 -0.83 5.16 25.58
CA LEU A 240 -0.20 5.64 26.81
C LEU A 240 -1.13 6.38 27.78
N ARG A 241 -2.27 6.90 27.30
CA ARG A 241 -3.14 7.80 28.11
C ARG A 241 -3.67 7.19 29.40
N GLU A 242 -3.82 5.87 29.46
CA GLU A 242 -4.31 5.13 30.64
C GLU A 242 -3.18 4.54 31.50
N SER A 243 -1.92 4.84 31.14
CA SER A 243 -0.77 4.34 31.89
C SER A 243 -0.74 4.89 33.30
N LYS A 244 -0.21 4.06 34.21
CA LYS A 244 0.09 4.42 35.60
C LYS A 244 1.57 4.75 35.81
N ASP A 245 2.41 4.54 34.79
CA ASP A 245 3.82 4.91 34.85
C ASP A 245 3.96 6.43 34.64
N PRO A 246 4.62 7.17 35.57
CA PRO A 246 4.75 8.62 35.46
C PRO A 246 5.49 9.10 34.20
N THR A 247 6.42 8.30 33.68
CA THR A 247 7.16 8.61 32.43
C THR A 247 6.22 8.52 31.23
N GLU A 248 5.40 7.47 31.19
CA GLU A 248 4.41 7.29 30.13
C GLU A 248 3.29 8.32 30.19
N GLN A 249 2.84 8.69 31.39
CA GLN A 249 1.86 9.77 31.59
C GLN A 249 2.39 11.10 31.05
N LYS A 250 3.64 11.45 31.40
CA LYS A 250 4.29 12.64 30.87
C LYS A 250 4.40 12.61 29.34
N LEU A 251 4.77 11.46 28.76
CA LEU A 251 4.80 11.32 27.31
C LEU A 251 3.42 11.47 26.68
N ALA A 252 2.36 10.94 27.30
CA ALA A 252 1.00 11.13 26.80
C ALA A 252 0.60 12.62 26.77
N GLU A 253 1.00 13.41 27.77
CA GLU A 253 0.82 14.87 27.79
C GLU A 253 1.62 15.56 26.67
N GLU A 254 2.89 15.18 26.47
CA GLU A 254 3.74 15.72 25.40
C GLU A 254 3.16 15.40 24.00
N ILE A 255 2.60 14.20 23.82
CA ILE A 255 1.91 13.79 22.58
C ILE A 255 0.66 14.63 22.36
N ALA A 256 -0.14 14.89 23.41
CA ALA A 256 -1.33 15.73 23.31
C ALA A 256 -0.98 17.18 22.92
N GLU A 257 0.11 17.73 23.48
CA GLU A 257 0.65 19.03 23.07
C GLU A 257 1.11 19.01 21.60
N ALA A 258 1.82 17.95 21.19
CA ALA A 258 2.33 17.79 19.84
C ALA A 258 1.21 17.71 18.79
N ALA A 259 0.15 16.95 19.08
CA ALA A 259 -1.02 16.86 18.22
C ALA A 259 -1.71 18.22 18.03
N ARG A 260 -1.87 19.00 19.12
CA ARG A 260 -2.41 20.36 19.04
C ARG A 260 -1.51 21.27 18.21
N ASN A 261 -0.20 21.29 18.48
CA ASN A 261 0.76 22.13 17.77
C ASN A 261 0.78 21.80 16.27
N LEU A 262 0.78 20.51 15.91
CA LEU A 262 0.71 20.04 14.53
C LEU A 262 -0.55 20.54 13.82
N HIS A 263 -1.72 20.38 14.44
CA HIS A 263 -2.99 20.87 13.90
C HIS A 263 -2.98 22.39 13.71
N GLU A 264 -2.57 23.15 14.72
CA GLU A 264 -2.50 24.62 14.66
C GLU A 264 -1.53 25.09 13.57
N CYS A 265 -0.41 24.40 13.39
CA CYS A 265 0.51 24.64 12.29
C CYS A 265 -0.21 24.44 10.95
N ARG A 266 -0.84 23.27 10.71
CA ARG A 266 -1.55 23.02 9.44
C ARG A 266 -2.64 24.06 9.16
N MET A 267 -3.36 24.52 10.18
CA MET A 267 -4.36 25.58 10.03
C MET A 267 -3.78 26.93 9.59
N ARG A 268 -2.54 27.26 9.94
CA ARG A 268 -1.87 28.49 9.47
C ARG A 268 -1.43 28.41 8.01
N HIS A 269 -1.06 27.22 7.56
CA HIS A 269 -0.40 26.98 6.28
C HIS A 269 -1.36 26.55 5.17
N HIS A 270 -2.13 25.49 5.43
CA HIS A 270 -2.91 24.78 4.42
C HIS A 270 -4.42 24.83 4.71
N GLY A 271 -4.78 24.67 5.98
CA GLY A 271 -6.16 24.50 6.43
C GLY A 271 -6.38 23.14 7.10
N PRO A 272 -7.63 22.72 7.29
CA PRO A 272 -7.95 21.54 8.06
C PRO A 272 -7.52 20.27 7.30
N ILE A 273 -6.62 19.50 7.91
CA ILE A 273 -6.25 18.16 7.48
C ILE A 273 -6.88 17.16 8.46
N PRO A 274 -7.77 16.24 8.02
CA PRO A 274 -8.48 15.33 8.93
C PRO A 274 -7.58 14.54 9.87
N MET A 275 -6.47 14.00 9.35
CA MET A 275 -5.52 13.20 10.13
C MET A 275 -4.67 14.03 11.11
N CYS A 276 -4.67 15.36 11.01
CA CYS A 276 -4.10 16.23 12.04
C CYS A 276 -5.17 16.68 13.05
N ALA A 277 -6.42 16.88 12.60
CA ALA A 277 -7.53 17.29 13.45
C ALA A 277 -7.98 16.16 14.41
N ALA A 278 -8.03 14.92 13.94
CA ALA A 278 -8.43 13.75 14.73
C ALA A 278 -7.58 13.54 16.01
N PRO A 279 -6.25 13.39 15.94
CA PRO A 279 -5.42 13.23 17.14
C PRO A 279 -5.49 14.45 18.05
N ALA A 280 -5.50 15.67 17.49
CA ALA A 280 -5.62 16.89 18.28
C ALA A 280 -6.96 16.95 19.04
N ALA A 281 -8.06 16.56 18.40
CA ALA A 281 -9.38 16.50 19.01
C ALA A 281 -9.46 15.42 20.10
N LEU A 282 -9.00 14.20 19.80
CA LEU A 282 -9.03 13.07 20.74
C LEU A 282 -8.15 13.34 21.96
N ALA A 283 -6.88 13.67 21.75
CA ALA A 283 -5.91 13.77 22.84
C ALA A 283 -6.18 14.94 23.79
N ASN A 284 -6.94 15.95 23.32
CA ASN A 284 -7.28 17.13 24.10
C ASN A 284 -8.78 17.20 24.47
N GLY A 285 -9.57 16.15 24.20
CA GLY A 285 -11.01 16.13 24.51
C GLY A 285 -11.84 17.24 23.84
N ASN A 286 -11.46 17.65 22.62
CA ASN A 286 -12.05 18.80 21.93
C ASN A 286 -13.09 18.38 20.89
N ALA A 287 -14.36 18.34 21.31
CA ALA A 287 -15.49 17.96 20.45
C ALA A 287 -15.71 18.93 19.26
N THR A 288 -15.42 20.23 19.43
CA THR A 288 -15.54 21.21 18.34
C THR A 288 -14.54 20.92 17.23
N LEU A 289 -13.32 20.57 17.59
CA LEU A 289 -12.26 20.22 16.63
C LEU A 289 -12.60 18.94 15.85
N MET A 290 -13.27 17.98 16.49
CA MET A 290 -13.72 16.75 15.83
C MET A 290 -14.71 17.00 14.67
N ASN A 291 -15.34 18.17 14.58
CA ASN A 291 -16.20 18.53 13.44
C ASN A 291 -15.43 18.77 12.13
N PHE A 292 -14.10 18.97 12.19
CA PHE A 292 -13.25 19.03 11.00
C PHE A 292 -12.88 17.64 10.46
N VAL A 293 -13.21 16.57 11.20
CA VAL A 293 -12.97 15.19 10.77
C VAL A 293 -14.20 14.70 9.99
N PRO A 294 -14.04 14.29 8.70
CA PRO A 294 -15.17 13.84 7.89
C PRO A 294 -15.88 12.63 8.49
N ASP A 295 -17.21 12.71 8.58
CA ASP A 295 -18.03 11.59 9.00
C ASP A 295 -17.94 10.44 7.99
N GLN A 296 -17.48 9.26 8.42
CA GLN A 296 -17.37 8.05 7.59
C GLN A 296 -18.59 7.10 7.70
N SER A 297 -19.66 7.51 8.40
CA SER A 297 -20.91 6.75 8.52
C SER A 297 -21.94 7.12 7.44
N VAL A 298 -21.68 8.15 6.65
CA VAL A 298 -22.56 8.60 5.57
C VAL A 298 -22.43 7.71 4.33
N PRO A 299 -23.50 7.55 3.52
CA PRO A 299 -23.47 6.70 2.33
C PRO A 299 -22.38 7.03 1.30
N VAL A 300 -22.03 8.31 1.14
CA VAL A 300 -20.97 8.78 0.21
C VAL A 300 -19.60 8.18 0.55
N ALA A 301 -19.34 7.80 1.80
CA ALA A 301 -18.09 7.16 2.18
C ALA A 301 -17.92 5.75 1.57
N ALA A 302 -19.02 5.11 1.14
CA ALA A 302 -19.02 3.81 0.47
C ALA A 302 -19.01 3.92 -1.07
N GLU A 303 -18.70 5.08 -1.65
CA GLU A 303 -18.65 5.24 -3.10
C GLU A 303 -17.55 4.41 -3.75
N LEU A 304 -17.86 3.90 -4.95
CA LEU A 304 -16.99 3.06 -5.77
C LEU A 304 -15.86 3.84 -6.45
N ALA A 305 -15.79 5.17 -6.28
CA ALA A 305 -14.90 6.04 -7.04
C ALA A 305 -13.44 6.01 -6.56
N ASN A 306 -12.77 4.85 -6.64
CA ASN A 306 -11.32 4.71 -6.42
C ASN A 306 -10.52 4.71 -7.74
N HIS A 307 -9.20 4.50 -7.68
CA HIS A 307 -8.38 4.59 -8.90
C HIS A 307 -8.71 3.47 -9.88
N SER A 308 -8.97 2.25 -9.40
CA SER A 308 -9.38 1.11 -10.24
C SER A 308 -10.64 1.41 -11.05
N TYR A 309 -11.68 1.91 -10.37
CA TYR A 309 -12.95 2.27 -11.02
C TYR A 309 -12.79 3.42 -12.02
N ARG A 310 -12.07 4.49 -11.64
CA ARG A 310 -11.80 5.66 -12.50
C ARG A 310 -10.92 5.32 -13.69
N ALA A 311 -9.97 4.40 -13.52
CA ALA A 311 -9.05 3.99 -14.57
C ALA A 311 -9.72 3.10 -15.61
N LEU A 312 -10.58 2.18 -15.19
CA LEU A 312 -11.08 1.09 -16.05
C LEU A 312 -12.55 1.23 -16.45
N TYR A 313 -13.36 1.93 -15.66
CA TYR A 313 -14.80 2.08 -15.89
C TYR A 313 -15.16 3.55 -16.15
N ASP A 314 -14.94 4.48 -15.22
CA ASP A 314 -15.41 5.87 -15.27
C ASP A 314 -14.33 6.88 -15.70
N PHE A 315 -13.57 6.53 -16.74
CA PHE A 315 -12.53 7.42 -17.27
C PHE A 315 -13.10 8.46 -18.24
N LYS A 316 -12.50 9.65 -18.26
CA LYS A 316 -12.70 10.63 -19.34
C LYS A 316 -11.81 10.28 -20.52
N PRO A 317 -12.30 10.34 -21.78
CA PRO A 317 -11.48 10.05 -22.95
C PRO A 317 -10.19 10.88 -23.01
N GLY A 318 -9.06 10.23 -23.28
CA GLY A 318 -7.71 10.81 -23.33
C GLY A 318 -7.12 11.19 -21.97
N GLN A 319 -7.88 11.11 -20.87
CA GLN A 319 -7.36 11.44 -19.54
C GLN A 319 -6.44 10.33 -19.04
N ARG A 320 -5.24 10.73 -18.64
CA ARG A 320 -4.29 9.87 -17.94
C ARG A 320 -4.72 9.71 -16.48
N GLN A 321 -5.00 8.47 -16.07
CA GLN A 321 -5.35 8.11 -14.69
C GLN A 321 -4.14 7.43 -14.05
N ALA A 322 -3.57 8.05 -13.01
CA ALA A 322 -2.47 7.45 -12.27
C ALA A 322 -2.96 6.30 -11.40
N PHE A 323 -2.16 5.23 -11.31
CA PHE A 323 -2.35 4.23 -10.27
C PHE A 323 -1.87 4.83 -8.95
N PRO A 324 -2.44 4.43 -7.81
CA PRO A 324 -1.96 4.88 -6.51
C PRO A 324 -0.48 4.51 -6.35
N GLY A 325 0.31 5.45 -5.81
CA GLY A 325 1.71 5.21 -5.45
C GLY A 325 1.84 4.47 -4.12
N PHE A 326 0.92 4.77 -3.19
CA PHE A 326 0.82 4.29 -1.82
C PHE A 326 -0.65 4.09 -1.43
N ALA A 327 -0.90 3.46 -0.28
CA ALA A 327 -2.23 3.33 0.30
C ALA A 327 -2.47 4.28 1.50
N ASP A 328 -1.70 5.37 1.58
CA ASP A 328 -1.74 6.30 2.72
C ASP A 328 -3.14 6.89 2.93
N ASP A 329 -3.82 7.31 1.85
CA ASP A 329 -5.19 7.84 1.92
C ASP A 329 -6.18 6.84 2.53
N GLN A 330 -5.99 5.54 2.28
CA GLN A 330 -6.80 4.48 2.87
C GLN A 330 -6.49 4.32 4.36
N GLU A 331 -5.21 4.34 4.74
CA GLU A 331 -4.77 4.25 6.14
C GLU A 331 -5.25 5.48 6.95
N TYR A 332 -5.06 6.70 6.44
CA TYR A 332 -5.55 7.92 7.08
C TYR A 332 -7.06 7.87 7.29
N ARG A 333 -7.82 7.52 6.24
CA ARG A 333 -9.29 7.41 6.32
C ARG A 333 -9.74 6.39 7.35
N TYR A 334 -9.03 5.28 7.45
CA TYR A 334 -9.30 4.29 8.48
C TYR A 334 -9.14 4.90 9.87
N TYR A 335 -7.97 5.45 10.22
CA TYR A 335 -7.70 5.95 11.57
C TYR A 335 -8.59 7.15 11.96
N PHE A 336 -8.65 8.21 11.15
CA PHE A 336 -9.52 9.35 11.49
C PHE A 336 -11.01 8.95 11.50
N GLY A 337 -11.39 7.93 10.72
CA GLY A 337 -12.73 7.38 10.71
C GLY A 337 -13.08 6.70 12.04
N LEU A 338 -12.16 5.92 12.60
CA LEU A 338 -12.31 5.34 13.94
C LEU A 338 -12.35 6.42 15.03
N ALA A 339 -11.46 7.41 14.94
CA ALA A 339 -11.43 8.54 15.86
C ALA A 339 -12.77 9.28 15.94
N ARG A 340 -13.38 9.56 14.78
CA ARG A 340 -14.67 10.26 14.69
C ARG A 340 -15.83 9.44 15.27
N HIS A 341 -15.71 8.11 15.27
CA HIS A 341 -16.79 7.18 15.63
C HIS A 341 -16.51 6.39 16.92
N GLY A 342 -15.69 6.94 17.82
CA GLY A 342 -15.44 6.36 19.14
C GLY A 342 -14.87 4.94 19.09
N GLY A 343 -14.01 4.67 18.11
CA GLY A 343 -13.36 3.38 17.91
C GLY A 343 -14.23 2.32 17.25
N GLN A 344 -15.42 2.67 16.77
CA GLN A 344 -16.22 1.78 15.94
C GLN A 344 -15.86 1.96 14.48
N LEU A 345 -15.76 0.85 13.73
CA LEU A 345 -15.63 0.90 12.28
C LEU A 345 -17.01 1.07 11.65
N PRO A 346 -17.39 2.27 11.14
CA PRO A 346 -18.71 2.48 10.58
C PRO A 346 -18.90 1.64 9.32
N ARG A 347 -20.15 1.26 9.07
CA ARG A 347 -20.46 0.32 7.99
C ARG A 347 -20.05 0.79 6.58
N PRO A 348 -20.28 2.06 6.18
CA PRO A 348 -19.79 2.55 4.89
C PRO A 348 -18.27 2.52 4.77
N LEU A 349 -17.55 2.90 5.84
CA LEU A 349 -16.10 2.79 5.90
C LEU A 349 -15.63 1.34 5.77
N ALA A 350 -16.29 0.40 6.47
CA ALA A 350 -16.00 -1.03 6.36
C ALA A 350 -16.09 -1.52 4.91
N PHE A 351 -17.17 -1.18 4.21
CA PHE A 351 -17.32 -1.51 2.78
C PHE A 351 -16.19 -0.90 1.95
N LYS A 352 -15.87 0.39 2.18
CA LYS A 352 -14.83 1.10 1.44
C LYS A 352 -13.44 0.50 1.65
N THR A 353 -13.10 0.14 2.89
CA THR A 353 -11.86 -0.57 3.24
C THR A 353 -11.75 -1.90 2.50
N ILE A 354 -12.84 -2.68 2.45
CA ILE A 354 -12.86 -3.95 1.70
C ILE A 354 -12.69 -3.70 0.20
N TYR A 355 -13.43 -2.73 -0.34
CA TYR A 355 -13.42 -2.41 -1.76
C TYR A 355 -12.05 -1.94 -2.25
N ASP A 356 -11.44 -0.98 -1.55
CA ASP A 356 -10.15 -0.43 -1.95
C ASP A 356 -9.03 -1.48 -1.82
N ALA A 357 -8.99 -2.23 -0.71
CA ALA A 357 -8.00 -3.30 -0.50
C ALA A 357 -8.09 -4.42 -1.55
N TYR A 358 -9.29 -4.70 -2.06
CA TYR A 358 -9.50 -5.73 -3.08
C TYR A 358 -9.23 -5.24 -4.51
N THR A 359 -9.59 -4.00 -4.83
CA THR A 359 -9.66 -3.54 -6.22
C THR A 359 -8.47 -2.70 -6.68
N GLU A 360 -7.77 -2.00 -5.78
CA GLU A 360 -6.59 -1.20 -6.14
C GLU A 360 -5.43 -2.07 -6.65
N PRO A 361 -5.08 -3.22 -6.02
CA PRO A 361 -4.00 -4.09 -6.51
C PRO A 361 -4.26 -4.67 -7.90
N LEU A 362 -5.52 -4.72 -8.34
CA LEU A 362 -5.88 -5.28 -9.64
C LEU A 362 -5.26 -4.50 -10.80
N LEU A 363 -5.09 -3.19 -10.63
CA LEU A 363 -4.42 -2.34 -11.61
C LEU A 363 -3.01 -2.83 -11.91
N TYR A 364 -2.24 -3.17 -10.88
CA TYR A 364 -0.90 -3.71 -11.04
C TYR A 364 -0.92 -5.13 -11.64
N ARG A 365 -1.89 -5.97 -11.26
CA ARG A 365 -2.05 -7.30 -11.86
C ARG A 365 -2.35 -7.24 -13.37
N TYR A 366 -3.11 -6.25 -13.83
CA TYR A 366 -3.34 -6.06 -15.27
C TYR A 366 -2.08 -5.65 -16.04
N TYR A 367 -1.15 -4.93 -15.39
CA TYR A 367 0.15 -4.66 -15.97
C TYR A 367 0.98 -5.94 -16.14
N CYS A 368 0.90 -6.87 -15.20
CA CYS A 368 1.60 -8.17 -15.25
C CYS A 368 0.93 -9.16 -16.23
N ASP A 369 1.00 -8.87 -17.53
CA ASP A 369 0.32 -9.64 -18.58
C ASP A 369 0.98 -10.98 -18.96
N ASP A 370 2.29 -11.11 -18.71
CA ASP A 370 3.10 -12.29 -19.07
C ASP A 370 3.48 -13.18 -17.88
N VAL A 371 3.17 -12.76 -16.65
CA VAL A 371 3.38 -13.54 -15.44
C VAL A 371 2.38 -13.12 -14.36
N ALA A 372 1.94 -14.05 -13.51
CA ALA A 372 1.14 -13.69 -12.36
C ALA A 372 1.94 -12.81 -11.38
N ALA A 373 1.34 -11.72 -10.91
CA ALA A 373 1.90 -10.93 -9.83
C ALA A 373 1.81 -11.72 -8.51
N PRO A 374 2.93 -11.92 -7.78
CA PRO A 374 2.89 -12.56 -6.46
C PRO A 374 2.10 -11.73 -5.45
N ALA A 375 1.54 -12.40 -4.43
CA ALA A 375 0.85 -11.74 -3.32
C ALA A 375 1.74 -10.70 -2.62
N GLY A 376 1.16 -9.57 -2.21
CA GLY A 376 1.88 -8.52 -1.47
C GLY A 376 2.95 -7.79 -2.28
N ILE A 377 3.08 -8.07 -3.59
CA ILE A 377 3.97 -7.35 -4.50
C ILE A 377 3.18 -6.31 -5.29
N ASN A 378 3.72 -5.11 -5.35
CA ASN A 378 3.14 -4.02 -6.13
C ASN A 378 4.24 -3.18 -6.82
N ARG A 379 3.85 -2.17 -7.56
CA ARG A 379 4.75 -1.24 -8.26
C ARG A 379 5.75 -0.55 -7.33
N PHE A 380 6.88 -0.13 -7.90
CA PHE A 380 7.72 0.90 -7.32
C PHE A 380 7.11 2.29 -7.57
N ASP A 381 6.96 3.09 -6.52
CA ASP A 381 6.27 4.37 -6.52
C ASP A 381 6.95 5.39 -7.45
N LEU A 382 8.29 5.43 -7.46
CA LEU A 382 9.11 6.30 -8.33
C LEU A 382 9.00 5.98 -9.83
N HIS A 383 8.32 4.88 -10.21
CA HIS A 383 8.08 4.50 -11.61
C HIS A 383 6.58 4.42 -11.90
N PRO A 384 5.88 5.55 -12.10
CA PRO A 384 4.43 5.55 -12.06
C PRO A 384 3.74 4.88 -13.24
N TYR A 385 2.61 4.24 -12.92
CA TYR A 385 1.76 3.49 -13.84
C TYR A 385 0.47 4.25 -14.07
N PHE A 386 -0.09 4.10 -15.27
CA PHE A 386 -1.26 4.86 -15.66
C PHE A 386 -2.18 4.03 -16.55
N ALA A 387 -3.45 4.41 -16.56
CA ALA A 387 -4.39 4.02 -17.59
C ALA A 387 -4.80 5.22 -18.45
N ILE A 388 -5.09 4.97 -19.72
CA ILE A 388 -5.69 5.92 -20.67
C ILE A 388 -6.79 5.16 -21.40
N ASP A 389 -7.98 5.73 -21.47
CA ASP A 389 -9.14 5.14 -22.17
C ASP A 389 -9.47 3.70 -21.72
N GLY A 390 -9.37 3.42 -20.41
CA GLY A 390 -9.65 2.10 -19.87
C GLY A 390 -8.54 1.07 -20.12
N ARG A 391 -7.33 1.49 -20.49
CA ARG A 391 -6.24 0.58 -20.85
C ARG A 391 -4.90 1.02 -20.29
N LEU A 392 -4.00 0.07 -20.14
CA LEU A 392 -2.60 0.38 -19.88
C LEU A 392 -1.91 0.79 -21.19
N PRO A 393 -1.08 1.86 -21.18
CA PRO A 393 -0.29 2.27 -22.35
C PRO A 393 0.85 1.29 -22.65
N ASP A 394 1.27 0.51 -21.66
CA ASP A 394 2.27 -0.54 -21.75
C ASP A 394 2.01 -1.62 -20.70
N TYR A 395 2.53 -2.81 -20.97
CA TYR A 395 2.43 -3.98 -20.13
C TYR A 395 3.82 -4.49 -19.73
N ARG A 396 3.88 -5.40 -18.77
CA ARG A 396 5.14 -5.97 -18.27
C ARG A 396 5.95 -6.62 -19.39
N SER A 397 5.28 -7.35 -20.28
CA SER A 397 5.90 -8.00 -21.44
C SER A 397 6.54 -7.02 -22.45
N ASP A 398 6.16 -5.74 -22.42
CA ASP A 398 6.73 -4.70 -23.27
C ASP A 398 8.11 -4.22 -22.80
N ARG A 399 8.54 -4.60 -21.59
CA ARG A 399 9.86 -4.30 -21.01
C ARG A 399 10.24 -2.81 -21.07
N LYS A 400 9.36 -1.95 -20.56
CA LYS A 400 9.52 -0.47 -20.58
C LYS A 400 10.24 0.12 -19.35
N GLY A 401 10.74 -0.71 -18.45
CA GLY A 401 11.54 -0.29 -17.30
C GLY A 401 13.01 0.00 -17.64
N PRO A 402 13.82 0.37 -16.62
CA PRO A 402 15.25 0.64 -16.78
C PRO A 402 15.98 -0.51 -17.48
N GLY A 403 16.87 -0.18 -18.42
CA GLY A 403 17.67 -1.18 -19.15
C GLY A 403 16.87 -2.15 -20.02
N GLY A 404 15.61 -1.81 -20.37
CA GLY A 404 14.75 -2.71 -21.13
C GLY A 404 14.29 -3.93 -20.33
N GLN A 405 14.13 -3.77 -19.01
CA GLN A 405 13.54 -4.76 -18.11
C GLN A 405 12.08 -4.42 -17.81
N PRO A 406 11.31 -5.34 -17.21
CA PRO A 406 10.07 -4.96 -16.52
C PRO A 406 10.29 -3.78 -15.59
N ARG A 407 9.29 -2.90 -15.48
CA ARG A 407 9.31 -1.81 -14.49
C ARG A 407 9.50 -2.37 -13.07
N PRO A 408 10.19 -1.63 -12.18
CA PRO A 408 10.56 -2.14 -10.87
C PRO A 408 9.36 -2.29 -9.92
N ILE A 409 9.55 -3.12 -8.89
CA ILE A 409 8.60 -3.29 -7.77
C ILE A 409 9.15 -2.65 -6.50
N GLY A 410 8.28 -2.08 -5.67
CA GLY A 410 8.66 -1.35 -4.45
C GLY A 410 8.19 -2.07 -3.18
N SER A 411 8.77 -1.68 -2.04
CA SER A 411 8.51 -2.32 -0.74
C SER A 411 7.50 -1.61 0.16
N ARG A 412 6.90 -0.50 -0.27
CA ARG A 412 5.88 0.21 0.54
C ARG A 412 4.46 -0.18 0.19
N MET A 413 4.02 0.10 -1.04
CA MET A 413 2.61 -0.09 -1.45
C MET A 413 2.09 -1.51 -1.26
N GLY A 414 2.92 -2.53 -1.53
CA GLY A 414 2.55 -3.92 -1.32
C GLY A 414 2.21 -4.21 0.15
N PRO A 415 3.16 -4.03 1.08
CA PRO A 415 2.92 -4.13 2.52
C PRO A 415 1.80 -3.22 3.06
N GLN A 416 1.65 -1.98 2.60
CA GLN A 416 0.53 -1.11 2.98
C GLN A 416 -0.83 -1.73 2.58
N ASN A 417 -0.93 -2.24 1.35
CA ASN A 417 -2.14 -2.93 0.93
C ASN A 417 -2.39 -4.20 1.77
N MET A 418 -1.35 -4.91 2.21
CA MET A 418 -1.50 -6.04 3.12
C MET A 418 -2.13 -5.62 4.47
N VAL A 419 -1.75 -4.45 5.02
CA VAL A 419 -2.41 -3.86 6.20
C VAL A 419 -3.90 -3.67 5.93
N CYS A 420 -4.24 -3.03 4.80
CA CYS A 420 -5.62 -2.81 4.39
C CYS A 420 -6.41 -4.12 4.20
N CYS A 421 -5.78 -5.17 3.65
CA CYS A 421 -6.37 -6.50 3.53
C CYS A 421 -6.69 -7.10 4.90
N GLY A 422 -5.82 -6.87 5.90
CA GLY A 422 -6.04 -7.27 7.28
C GLY A 422 -7.30 -6.64 7.88
N TRP A 423 -7.45 -5.33 7.77
CA TRP A 423 -8.66 -4.62 8.20
C TRP A 423 -9.90 -5.09 7.44
N ALA A 424 -9.79 -5.30 6.12
CA ALA A 424 -10.89 -5.79 5.30
C ALA A 424 -11.37 -7.19 5.73
N LEU A 425 -10.46 -8.11 6.09
CA LEU A 425 -10.81 -9.44 6.60
C LEU A 425 -11.56 -9.35 7.93
N GLN A 426 -11.13 -8.46 8.83
CA GLN A 426 -11.79 -8.21 10.11
C GLN A 426 -13.17 -7.56 9.90
N ALA A 427 -13.29 -6.63 8.93
CA ALA A 427 -14.54 -5.99 8.54
C ALA A 427 -15.54 -7.00 7.98
N LEU A 428 -15.11 -7.91 7.10
CA LEU A 428 -15.95 -9.01 6.58
C LEU A 428 -16.41 -9.98 7.67
N ARG A 429 -15.61 -10.19 8.71
CA ARG A 429 -16.02 -10.98 9.89
C ARG A 429 -17.06 -10.24 10.73
N THR A 430 -16.88 -8.94 10.92
CA THR A 430 -17.77 -8.10 11.75
C THR A 430 -19.09 -7.79 11.04
N TYR A 431 -19.06 -7.64 9.72
CA TYR A 431 -20.21 -7.36 8.87
C TYR A 431 -20.37 -8.40 7.75
N PRO A 432 -20.73 -9.65 8.06
CA PRO A 432 -20.93 -10.68 7.03
C PRO A 432 -21.98 -10.26 6.01
N GLY A 433 -21.71 -10.50 4.72
CA GLY A 433 -22.63 -10.13 3.63
C GLY A 433 -22.54 -8.68 3.16
N ILE A 434 -21.74 -7.82 3.80
CA ILE A 434 -21.60 -6.40 3.44
C ILE A 434 -21.22 -6.21 1.96
N TRP A 435 -20.49 -7.16 1.37
CA TRP A 435 -20.11 -7.13 -0.04
C TRP A 435 -21.31 -7.35 -0.97
N GLU A 436 -22.17 -8.31 -0.63
CA GLU A 436 -23.37 -8.67 -1.42
C GLU A 436 -24.49 -7.64 -1.26
N GLU A 437 -24.60 -7.04 -0.09
CA GLU A 437 -25.61 -6.05 0.20
C GLU A 437 -25.51 -4.80 -0.67
N HIS A 438 -24.30 -4.40 -1.09
CA HIS A 438 -24.15 -3.26 -2.00
C HIS A 438 -24.95 -3.47 -3.29
N TYR A 439 -24.85 -4.66 -3.89
CA TYR A 439 -25.66 -5.05 -5.04
C TYR A 439 -27.17 -5.05 -4.71
N GLN A 440 -27.56 -5.68 -3.60
CA GLN A 440 -28.97 -5.80 -3.22
C GLN A 440 -29.65 -4.44 -3.00
N ARG A 441 -28.91 -3.45 -2.46
CA ARG A 441 -29.43 -2.11 -2.20
C ARG A 441 -29.45 -1.24 -3.45
N ALA A 442 -28.39 -1.27 -4.26
CA ALA A 442 -28.24 -0.33 -5.35
C ALA A 442 -28.91 -0.81 -6.65
N PHE A 443 -28.79 -2.10 -7.00
CA PHE A 443 -29.17 -2.62 -8.31
C PHE A 443 -29.87 -4.00 -8.30
N PRO A 444 -30.88 -4.24 -7.44
CA PRO A 444 -31.49 -5.57 -7.28
C PRO A 444 -32.22 -6.11 -8.52
N LYS A 445 -32.48 -5.24 -9.52
CA LYS A 445 -33.16 -5.62 -10.78
C LYS A 445 -32.19 -6.12 -11.85
N ASP A 446 -30.92 -5.73 -11.75
CA ASP A 446 -29.90 -6.14 -12.71
C ASP A 446 -29.56 -7.62 -12.50
N LEU A 447 -29.15 -8.31 -13.56
CA LEU A 447 -28.69 -9.69 -13.41
C LEU A 447 -27.33 -9.70 -12.70
N ARG A 448 -27.23 -10.29 -11.51
CA ARG A 448 -25.93 -10.51 -10.86
C ARG A 448 -25.13 -11.53 -11.65
N VAL A 449 -24.05 -11.11 -12.28
CA VAL A 449 -23.10 -11.97 -13.01
C VAL A 449 -21.80 -12.00 -12.24
N TYR A 450 -21.37 -13.18 -11.83
CA TYR A 450 -20.17 -13.29 -11.01
C TYR A 450 -18.89 -13.15 -11.83
N ILE A 451 -17.88 -12.54 -11.20
CA ILE A 451 -16.48 -12.64 -11.62
C ILE A 451 -15.90 -13.87 -10.92
N ASP A 452 -15.69 -14.96 -11.66
CA ASP A 452 -14.93 -16.14 -11.21
C ASP A 452 -13.45 -15.92 -11.54
N ASP A 453 -12.70 -15.50 -10.53
CA ASP A 453 -11.25 -15.31 -10.59
C ASP A 453 -10.59 -16.02 -9.40
N ARG A 454 -10.98 -17.28 -9.17
CA ARG A 454 -10.47 -18.07 -8.05
C ARG A 454 -8.96 -18.24 -8.15
N LEU A 455 -8.29 -18.17 -7.00
CA LEU A 455 -6.87 -18.50 -6.90
C LEU A 455 -6.66 -19.97 -7.28
N PRO A 456 -5.54 -20.32 -7.97
CA PRO A 456 -5.29 -21.69 -8.44
C PRO A 456 -5.37 -22.77 -7.35
N GLN A 457 -5.05 -22.43 -6.09
CA GLN A 457 -5.06 -23.34 -4.94
C GLN A 457 -6.23 -23.07 -3.98
N SER A 458 -7.24 -22.31 -4.39
CA SER A 458 -8.38 -21.97 -3.53
C SER A 458 -9.28 -23.18 -3.28
N SER A 459 -9.75 -23.34 -2.04
CA SER A 459 -10.85 -24.25 -1.70
C SER A 459 -12.23 -23.70 -2.10
N VAL A 460 -12.30 -22.46 -2.59
CA VAL A 460 -13.54 -21.83 -3.03
C VAL A 460 -14.04 -22.51 -4.31
N GLY A 461 -15.26 -23.05 -4.27
CA GLY A 461 -15.92 -23.61 -5.45
C GLY A 461 -16.22 -22.55 -6.53
N PRO A 462 -16.40 -22.96 -7.80
CA PRO A 462 -16.68 -22.04 -8.91
C PRO A 462 -17.88 -21.15 -8.63
N ALA A 463 -17.83 -19.92 -9.15
CA ALA A 463 -19.01 -19.07 -9.10
C ALA A 463 -20.04 -19.59 -10.12
N PRO A 464 -21.34 -19.58 -9.77
CA PRO A 464 -22.36 -20.08 -10.69
C PRO A 464 -22.50 -19.12 -11.88
N ALA A 465 -22.58 -19.68 -13.10
CA ALA A 465 -23.05 -18.91 -14.25
C ALA A 465 -24.54 -18.58 -14.07
N VAL A 466 -24.99 -17.47 -14.65
CA VAL A 466 -26.36 -17.01 -14.49
C VAL A 466 -27.11 -17.06 -15.81
N ALA A 467 -28.22 -17.80 -15.82
CA ALA A 467 -29.03 -18.04 -16.99
C ALA A 467 -30.09 -16.95 -17.22
N ILE A 468 -30.29 -16.57 -18.48
CA ILE A 468 -31.35 -15.65 -18.93
C ILE A 468 -31.91 -16.10 -20.26
N GLN A 469 -33.20 -15.83 -20.49
CA GLN A 469 -33.83 -15.95 -21.80
C GLN A 469 -33.90 -14.57 -22.45
N LEU A 470 -33.39 -14.42 -23.68
CA LEU A 470 -33.47 -13.21 -24.49
C LEU A 470 -33.91 -13.59 -25.91
N ASP A 471 -35.16 -13.29 -26.24
CA ASP A 471 -35.76 -13.61 -27.54
C ASP A 471 -35.54 -15.10 -27.90
N SER A 472 -34.87 -15.40 -29.01
CA SER A 472 -34.58 -16.76 -29.49
C SER A 472 -33.40 -17.45 -28.80
N ALA A 473 -32.71 -16.78 -27.87
CA ALA A 473 -31.50 -17.28 -27.24
C ALA A 473 -31.66 -17.46 -25.72
N LYS A 474 -31.28 -18.65 -25.23
CA LYS A 474 -31.02 -18.88 -23.81
C LYS A 474 -29.53 -18.68 -23.57
N LEU A 475 -29.15 -17.77 -22.69
CA LEU A 475 -27.77 -17.42 -22.39
C LEU A 475 -27.40 -17.78 -20.95
N GLU A 476 -26.15 -18.13 -20.71
CA GLU A 476 -25.51 -18.22 -19.41
C GLU A 476 -24.30 -17.28 -19.39
N LEU A 477 -24.27 -16.38 -18.41
CA LEU A 477 -23.21 -15.38 -18.27
C LEU A 477 -22.33 -15.69 -17.07
N LEU A 478 -21.02 -15.59 -17.28
CA LEU A 478 -19.99 -15.62 -16.25
C LEU A 478 -18.87 -14.66 -16.68
N SER A 479 -18.23 -13.97 -15.76
CA SER A 479 -17.03 -13.18 -16.07
C SER A 479 -15.83 -13.85 -15.43
N SER A 480 -14.66 -13.75 -16.08
CA SER A 480 -13.40 -13.73 -15.35
C SER A 480 -12.93 -12.29 -15.23
N ARG A 481 -11.75 -12.06 -14.63
CA ARG A 481 -11.14 -10.73 -14.60
C ARG A 481 -10.73 -10.21 -15.99
N ASN A 482 -10.50 -11.14 -16.92
CA ASN A 482 -9.90 -10.86 -18.22
C ASN A 482 -10.88 -10.99 -19.39
N ALA A 483 -12.01 -11.67 -19.22
CA ALA A 483 -12.97 -11.89 -20.29
C ALA A 483 -14.41 -12.04 -19.76
N LEU A 484 -15.38 -11.69 -20.60
CA LEU A 484 -16.76 -12.11 -20.44
C LEU A 484 -16.96 -13.46 -21.14
N HIS A 485 -17.56 -14.41 -20.42
CA HIS A 485 -17.92 -15.73 -20.92
C HIS A 485 -19.43 -15.80 -21.15
N VAL A 486 -19.82 -16.11 -22.38
CA VAL A 486 -21.22 -16.28 -22.76
C VAL A 486 -21.38 -17.67 -23.34
N LYS A 487 -22.13 -18.52 -22.64
CA LYS A 487 -22.63 -19.78 -23.21
C LYS A 487 -24.06 -19.56 -23.65
N GLY A 488 -24.51 -20.22 -24.70
CA GLY A 488 -25.90 -20.10 -25.09
C GLY A 488 -26.39 -21.19 -26.01
N GLN A 489 -27.71 -21.26 -26.09
CA GLN A 489 -28.47 -22.11 -27.01
C GLN A 489 -29.43 -21.21 -27.78
N VAL A 490 -29.42 -21.34 -29.11
CA VAL A 490 -30.20 -20.51 -30.03
C VAL A 490 -31.14 -21.40 -30.83
N LYS A 491 -32.37 -20.92 -31.02
CA LYS A 491 -33.29 -21.46 -32.03
C LYS A 491 -33.11 -20.71 -33.35
N GLY A 492 -32.77 -21.43 -34.41
CA GLY A 492 -32.49 -20.87 -35.75
C GLY A 492 -31.04 -20.98 -36.20
N ASP A 493 -30.73 -20.36 -37.35
CA ASP A 493 -29.45 -20.55 -38.05
C ASP A 493 -28.39 -19.49 -37.74
N ALA A 494 -28.78 -18.35 -37.14
CA ALA A 494 -27.88 -17.28 -36.77
C ALA A 494 -28.36 -16.49 -35.54
N VAL A 495 -27.43 -15.92 -34.78
CA VAL A 495 -27.71 -14.93 -33.73
C VAL A 495 -26.64 -13.83 -33.75
N THR A 496 -27.03 -12.61 -33.41
CA THR A 496 -26.08 -11.53 -33.07
C THR A 496 -26.32 -11.12 -31.63
N LEU A 497 -25.27 -11.22 -30.82
CA LEU A 497 -25.24 -10.75 -29.44
C LEU A 497 -24.62 -9.35 -29.42
N LYS A 498 -25.28 -8.37 -28.81
CA LYS A 498 -24.66 -7.08 -28.49
C LYS A 498 -24.35 -6.99 -27.00
N LEU A 499 -23.10 -6.69 -26.68
CA LEU A 499 -22.58 -6.60 -25.31
C LEU A 499 -22.09 -5.17 -25.07
N PHE A 500 -22.81 -4.43 -24.24
CA PHE A 500 -22.58 -3.00 -24.00
C PHE A 500 -21.75 -2.77 -22.74
N SER A 501 -20.84 -1.80 -22.81
CA SER A 501 -19.98 -1.35 -21.69
C SER A 501 -20.72 -0.63 -20.57
N ARG A 502 -21.99 -0.27 -20.80
CA ARG A 502 -22.87 0.43 -19.85
C ARG A 502 -24.26 -0.23 -19.82
N PRO A 503 -25.04 0.01 -18.75
CA PRO A 503 -26.42 -0.44 -18.71
C PRO A 503 -27.27 0.22 -19.81
N ASP A 504 -28.46 -0.32 -20.04
CA ASP A 504 -29.48 0.27 -20.89
C ASP A 504 -29.04 0.46 -22.35
N GLY A 505 -28.16 -0.43 -22.84
CA GLY A 505 -27.63 -0.42 -24.21
C GLY A 505 -26.76 0.79 -24.53
N GLN A 506 -26.15 1.42 -23.51
CA GLN A 506 -25.32 2.61 -23.69
C GLN A 506 -23.84 2.28 -23.83
N GLY A 507 -23.04 3.29 -24.19
CA GLY A 507 -21.59 3.19 -24.30
C GLY A 507 -21.11 2.42 -25.52
N ARG A 508 -19.83 2.03 -25.49
CA ARG A 508 -19.21 1.14 -26.49
C ARG A 508 -19.79 -0.26 -26.39
N HIS A 509 -19.80 -1.01 -27.47
CA HIS A 509 -20.28 -2.38 -27.46
C HIS A 509 -19.48 -3.30 -28.38
N ALA A 510 -19.54 -4.60 -28.06
CA ALA A 510 -19.15 -5.67 -28.95
C ALA A 510 -20.40 -6.25 -29.63
N ALA A 511 -20.31 -6.54 -30.92
CA ALA A 511 -21.29 -7.29 -31.69
C ALA A 511 -20.67 -8.64 -32.07
N VAL A 512 -21.26 -9.74 -31.56
CA VAL A 512 -20.80 -11.11 -31.82
C VAL A 512 -21.87 -11.83 -32.63
N THR A 513 -21.59 -12.06 -33.91
CA THR A 513 -22.48 -12.79 -34.82
C THR A 513 -22.02 -14.24 -34.94
N LEU A 514 -22.93 -15.17 -34.68
CA LEU A 514 -22.68 -16.62 -34.66
C LEU A 514 -23.66 -17.31 -35.61
N ARG A 515 -23.19 -18.32 -36.35
CA ARG A 515 -24.02 -19.06 -37.31
C ARG A 515 -23.85 -20.57 -37.12
N LYS A 516 -24.90 -21.33 -37.44
CA LYS A 516 -24.97 -22.79 -37.32
C LYS A 516 -23.90 -23.51 -38.14
N ASP A 517 -23.45 -22.91 -39.24
CA ASP A 517 -22.35 -23.40 -40.10
C ASP A 517 -20.95 -23.23 -39.48
N LYS A 518 -20.87 -22.80 -38.22
CA LYS A 518 -19.66 -22.48 -37.44
C LYS A 518 -18.95 -21.18 -37.84
N SER A 519 -19.45 -20.45 -38.84
CA SER A 519 -18.93 -19.12 -39.12
C SER A 519 -19.29 -18.15 -38.00
N ASN A 520 -18.37 -17.26 -37.68
CA ASN A 520 -18.53 -16.30 -36.60
C ASN A 520 -17.74 -15.01 -36.87
N GLU A 521 -18.19 -13.92 -36.27
CA GLU A 521 -17.53 -12.63 -36.31
C GLU A 521 -17.74 -11.90 -34.99
N ALA A 522 -16.70 -11.26 -34.47
CA ALA A 522 -16.77 -10.37 -33.32
C ALA A 522 -16.12 -9.03 -33.69
N SER A 523 -16.87 -7.94 -33.58
CA SER A 523 -16.39 -6.58 -33.84
C SER A 523 -16.91 -5.59 -32.81
N ASN A 524 -16.22 -4.47 -32.60
CA ASN A 524 -16.76 -3.39 -31.78
C ASN A 524 -17.69 -2.48 -32.60
N ASP A 525 -18.26 -1.48 -31.93
CA ASP A 525 -19.13 -0.45 -32.50
C ASP A 525 -18.47 0.44 -33.58
N ARG A 526 -17.16 0.27 -33.81
CA ARG A 526 -16.39 0.92 -34.89
C ARG A 526 -16.06 -0.02 -36.05
N GLY A 527 -16.54 -1.27 -36.01
CA GLY A 527 -16.20 -2.30 -36.99
C GLY A 527 -14.78 -2.87 -36.84
N GLU A 528 -14.07 -2.56 -35.75
CA GLU A 528 -12.76 -3.18 -35.49
C GLU A 528 -12.96 -4.61 -34.99
N LYS A 529 -12.25 -5.55 -35.60
CA LYS A 529 -12.27 -6.96 -35.19
C LYS A 529 -11.79 -7.12 -33.74
N LEU A 530 -12.57 -7.85 -32.95
CA LEU A 530 -12.24 -8.22 -31.57
C LEU A 530 -11.53 -9.58 -31.56
N GLN A 531 -10.59 -9.75 -30.63
CA GLN A 531 -10.10 -11.07 -30.27
C GLN A 531 -11.21 -11.79 -29.49
N SER A 532 -11.46 -13.06 -29.80
CA SER A 532 -12.44 -13.90 -29.13
C SER A 532 -12.12 -15.38 -29.37
N LYS A 533 -12.44 -16.24 -28.41
CA LYS A 533 -12.51 -17.70 -28.64
C LYS A 533 -13.98 -18.10 -28.73
N ILE A 534 -14.35 -18.75 -29.82
CA ILE A 534 -15.75 -19.06 -30.13
C ILE A 534 -15.84 -20.52 -30.57
N ASP A 535 -16.62 -21.29 -29.83
CA ASP A 535 -16.97 -22.67 -30.16
C ASP A 535 -18.46 -22.76 -30.49
N ILE A 536 -18.80 -23.40 -31.61
CA ILE A 536 -20.19 -23.58 -32.07
C ILE A 536 -20.44 -25.06 -32.35
N ALA A 537 -21.50 -25.60 -31.74
CA ALA A 537 -21.95 -26.97 -31.93
C ALA A 537 -23.40 -27.00 -32.40
N PRO A 538 -23.75 -27.76 -33.46
CA PRO A 538 -25.13 -27.87 -33.90
C PRO A 538 -26.02 -28.51 -32.83
N ALA A 539 -27.29 -28.10 -32.78
CA ALA A 539 -28.32 -28.67 -31.93
C ALA A 539 -29.59 -28.91 -32.79
N GLU A 540 -30.52 -29.73 -32.29
CA GLU A 540 -31.69 -30.18 -33.05
C GLU A 540 -32.52 -29.03 -33.66
N GLU A 541 -32.75 -27.95 -32.88
CA GLU A 541 -33.51 -26.75 -33.31
C GLU A 541 -32.63 -25.52 -33.60
N GLY A 542 -31.31 -25.69 -33.75
CA GLY A 542 -30.38 -24.57 -33.98
C GLY A 542 -28.94 -24.91 -33.64
N PHE A 543 -28.35 -24.21 -32.68
CA PHE A 543 -26.97 -24.47 -32.23
C PHE A 543 -26.73 -24.01 -30.79
N CYS A 544 -25.72 -24.60 -30.18
CA CYS A 544 -25.13 -24.17 -28.92
C CYS A 544 -23.79 -23.49 -29.19
N PHE A 545 -23.41 -22.57 -28.32
CA PHE A 545 -22.14 -21.87 -28.44
C PHE A 545 -21.49 -21.57 -27.09
N GLN A 546 -20.18 -21.34 -27.14
CA GLN A 546 -19.40 -20.75 -26.06
C GLN A 546 -18.52 -19.63 -26.63
N VAL A 547 -18.64 -18.44 -26.06
CA VAL A 547 -17.85 -17.25 -26.40
C VAL A 547 -17.04 -16.84 -25.18
N GLU A 548 -15.72 -16.78 -25.34
CA GLU A 548 -14.82 -16.05 -24.44
C GLU A 548 -14.43 -14.75 -25.15
N LEU A 549 -14.89 -13.62 -24.62
CA LEU A 549 -14.61 -12.29 -25.15
C LEU A 549 -13.69 -11.51 -24.19
N PRO A 550 -12.37 -11.45 -24.45
CA PRO A 550 -11.43 -10.66 -23.68
C PRO A 550 -11.84 -9.19 -23.54
N TYR A 551 -11.61 -8.63 -22.36
CA TYR A 551 -11.81 -7.21 -22.06
C TYR A 551 -10.70 -6.34 -22.66
N SER A 552 -10.98 -5.04 -22.76
CA SER A 552 -10.13 -4.06 -23.46
C SER A 552 -8.80 -3.81 -22.75
N VAL A 553 -8.73 -4.09 -21.45
CA VAL A 553 -7.52 -4.05 -20.61
C VAL A 553 -6.52 -5.15 -20.98
N ILE A 554 -6.92 -6.17 -21.75
CA ILE A 554 -6.02 -7.21 -22.21
C ILE A 554 -5.21 -6.70 -23.42
N LYS A 555 -3.90 -6.95 -23.38
CA LYS A 555 -2.96 -6.51 -24.41
C LYS A 555 -3.44 -6.91 -25.82
N GLY A 556 -3.51 -5.93 -26.70
CA GLY A 556 -3.89 -6.11 -28.10
C GLY A 556 -5.40 -6.18 -28.38
N GLN A 557 -6.25 -6.21 -27.35
CA GLN A 557 -7.70 -6.25 -27.53
C GLN A 557 -8.27 -4.88 -27.88
N LYS A 558 -9.14 -4.82 -28.88
CA LYS A 558 -9.84 -3.59 -29.31
C LYS A 558 -10.96 -3.21 -28.33
N PHE A 559 -11.31 -1.92 -28.26
CA PHE A 559 -12.04 -1.41 -27.09
C PHE A 559 -13.50 -1.75 -27.27
N TRP A 560 -14.09 -2.39 -26.27
CA TRP A 560 -15.53 -2.60 -26.19
C TRP A 560 -16.03 -2.41 -24.74
N ALA A 561 -15.37 -3.03 -23.75
CA ALA A 561 -15.61 -2.84 -22.31
C ALA A 561 -14.42 -3.37 -21.47
N ASN A 562 -14.44 -3.09 -20.16
CA ASN A 562 -13.65 -3.78 -19.13
C ASN A 562 -14.57 -4.36 -18.07
N GLY A 563 -14.26 -5.54 -17.54
CA GLY A 563 -14.98 -6.14 -16.42
C GLY A 563 -14.47 -5.58 -15.09
N VAL A 564 -15.26 -4.72 -14.46
CA VAL A 564 -14.89 -4.02 -13.23
C VAL A 564 -15.81 -4.47 -12.10
N GLU A 565 -15.25 -4.68 -10.91
CA GLU A 565 -16.02 -4.97 -9.70
C GLU A 565 -17.09 -3.89 -9.50
N PHE A 566 -18.34 -4.34 -9.34
CA PHE A 566 -19.51 -3.48 -9.20
C PHE A 566 -19.84 -2.64 -10.45
N GLY A 567 -19.29 -2.99 -11.61
CA GLY A 567 -19.63 -2.42 -12.91
C GLY A 567 -20.99 -2.88 -13.44
N ARG A 568 -21.67 -2.01 -14.19
CA ARG A 568 -22.98 -2.27 -14.83
C ARG A 568 -22.87 -2.30 -16.35
N TYR A 569 -23.57 -3.23 -16.96
CA TYR A 569 -23.48 -3.54 -18.39
C TYR A 569 -24.84 -3.98 -18.92
N SER A 570 -24.94 -4.21 -20.23
CA SER A 570 -26.13 -4.84 -20.79
C SER A 570 -25.80 -5.80 -21.93
N VAL A 571 -26.65 -6.81 -22.09
CA VAL A 571 -26.63 -7.77 -23.20
C VAL A 571 -27.94 -7.68 -23.96
N GLN A 572 -27.88 -7.81 -25.28
CA GLN A 572 -29.03 -7.75 -26.17
C GLN A 572 -28.99 -8.85 -27.23
N VAL A 573 -30.15 -9.44 -27.51
CA VAL A 573 -30.42 -10.37 -28.60
C VAL A 573 -31.72 -9.94 -29.28
N GLY A 574 -31.68 -9.65 -30.57
CA GLY A 574 -32.81 -9.01 -31.26
C GLY A 574 -33.15 -7.66 -30.59
N GLU A 575 -34.41 -7.47 -30.23
CA GLU A 575 -34.88 -6.32 -29.46
C GLU A 575 -34.86 -6.55 -27.93
N ALA A 576 -34.67 -7.80 -27.49
CA ALA A 576 -34.66 -8.15 -26.07
C ALA A 576 -33.32 -7.78 -25.43
N ARG A 577 -33.38 -7.04 -24.31
CA ARG A 577 -32.20 -6.53 -23.61
C ARG A 577 -32.30 -6.75 -22.10
N ARG A 578 -31.18 -7.04 -21.47
CA ARG A 578 -31.06 -7.18 -20.02
C ARG A 578 -29.80 -6.53 -19.49
N ASN A 579 -29.92 -5.78 -18.39
CA ASN A 579 -28.78 -5.27 -17.64
C ASN A 579 -28.19 -6.37 -16.77
N PHE A 580 -26.87 -6.33 -16.62
CA PHE A 580 -26.15 -7.19 -15.69
C PHE A 580 -25.11 -6.41 -14.90
N TYR A 581 -24.80 -6.94 -13.73
CA TYR A 581 -23.95 -6.35 -12.71
C TYR A 581 -22.82 -7.31 -12.41
N LEU A 582 -21.58 -6.86 -12.55
CA LEU A 582 -20.40 -7.69 -12.28
C LEU A 582 -19.99 -7.58 -10.82
N MET A 583 -19.73 -8.71 -10.18
CA MET A 583 -19.10 -8.74 -8.86
C MET A 583 -18.48 -10.09 -8.56
N SER A 584 -17.39 -10.10 -7.81
CA SER A 584 -16.87 -11.33 -7.20
C SER A 584 -17.79 -11.78 -6.04
N PRO A 585 -17.97 -13.09 -5.79
CA PRO A 585 -18.60 -13.56 -4.56
C PRO A 585 -17.79 -13.18 -3.32
N GLU A 586 -18.44 -12.84 -2.19
CA GLU A 586 -17.74 -12.44 -0.95
C GLU A 586 -16.68 -13.46 -0.49
N ARG A 587 -16.97 -14.77 -0.62
CA ARG A 587 -16.02 -15.85 -0.31
C ARG A 587 -14.73 -15.79 -1.14
N GLN A 588 -14.81 -15.35 -2.40
CA GLN A 588 -13.65 -15.18 -3.27
C GLN A 588 -12.87 -13.94 -2.86
N VAL A 589 -13.56 -12.84 -2.55
CA VAL A 589 -12.94 -11.61 -2.02
C VAL A 589 -12.15 -11.92 -0.77
N LYS A 590 -12.75 -12.63 0.20
CA LYS A 590 -12.08 -13.09 1.42
C LYS A 590 -10.82 -13.92 1.13
N ALA A 591 -10.91 -14.87 0.19
CA ALA A 591 -9.77 -15.72 -0.17
C ALA A 591 -8.61 -14.93 -0.80
N HIS A 592 -8.91 -13.94 -1.65
CA HIS A 592 -7.89 -13.05 -2.22
C HIS A 592 -7.26 -12.13 -1.17
N LEU A 593 -8.05 -11.51 -0.30
CA LEU A 593 -7.53 -10.66 0.78
C LEU A 593 -6.61 -11.46 1.72
N GLN A 594 -6.99 -12.71 2.04
CA GLN A 594 -6.14 -13.60 2.85
C GLN A 594 -4.86 -13.99 2.10
N HIS A 595 -4.94 -14.25 0.79
CA HIS A 595 -3.76 -14.56 -0.01
C HIS A 595 -2.81 -13.37 -0.11
N GLU A 596 -3.32 -12.16 -0.34
CA GLU A 596 -2.52 -10.94 -0.34
C GLU A 596 -1.79 -10.73 0.99
N LEU A 597 -2.48 -10.86 2.12
CA LEU A 597 -1.88 -10.69 3.44
C LEU A 597 -0.93 -11.85 3.81
N ALA A 598 -1.43 -13.08 3.91
CA ALA A 598 -0.65 -14.21 4.40
C ALA A 598 0.40 -14.68 3.38
N GLY A 599 0.05 -14.70 2.11
CA GLY A 599 0.98 -14.99 1.01
C GLY A 599 2.02 -13.89 0.88
N GLY A 600 1.62 -12.62 0.96
CA GLY A 600 2.53 -11.48 0.96
C GLY A 600 3.56 -11.54 2.10
N LEU A 601 3.15 -11.93 3.32
CA LEU A 601 4.10 -12.13 4.43
C LEU A 601 5.14 -13.22 4.13
N ARG A 602 4.77 -14.31 3.44
CA ARG A 602 5.73 -15.33 3.00
C ARG A 602 6.68 -14.81 1.93
N ILE A 603 6.17 -14.03 0.98
CA ILE A 603 6.98 -13.39 -0.07
C ILE A 603 8.03 -12.46 0.57
N TRP A 604 7.59 -11.54 1.42
CA TRP A 604 8.50 -10.57 2.05
C TRP A 604 9.43 -11.20 3.09
N GLU A 605 9.02 -12.27 3.78
CA GLU A 605 9.95 -13.08 4.58
C GLU A 605 11.03 -13.72 3.70
N ALA A 606 10.67 -14.26 2.54
CA ALA A 606 11.62 -14.87 1.61
C ALA A 606 12.58 -13.82 1.04
N ILE A 607 12.09 -12.63 0.64
CA ILE A 607 12.92 -11.50 0.20
C ILE A 607 13.91 -11.12 1.30
N PHE A 608 13.44 -10.95 2.54
CA PHE A 608 14.29 -10.57 3.65
C PHE A 608 15.37 -11.61 3.95
N LYS A 609 15.05 -12.91 3.85
CA LYS A 609 16.03 -14.01 4.01
C LYS A 609 17.04 -14.05 2.87
N GLU A 610 16.59 -13.84 1.64
CA GLU A 610 17.43 -13.91 0.44
C GLU A 610 18.40 -12.72 0.35
N MET A 611 17.92 -11.52 0.65
CA MET A 611 18.69 -10.28 0.51
C MET A 611 19.41 -9.87 1.80
N GLY A 612 18.90 -10.29 2.96
CA GLY A 612 19.34 -9.83 4.28
C GLY A 612 18.74 -8.47 4.69
N TYR A 613 17.88 -7.86 3.87
CA TYR A 613 17.18 -6.59 4.11
C TYR A 613 15.92 -6.49 3.25
N ILE A 614 15.07 -5.50 3.54
CA ILE A 614 13.92 -5.11 2.71
C ILE A 614 14.39 -4.02 1.75
N PRO A 615 14.51 -4.30 0.44
CA PRO A 615 15.01 -3.33 -0.55
C PRO A 615 13.97 -2.25 -0.83
N THR A 616 14.43 -1.06 -1.23
CA THR A 616 13.55 0.04 -1.67
C THR A 616 12.87 -0.32 -3.00
N GLY A 617 13.62 -0.92 -3.93
CA GLY A 617 13.05 -1.43 -5.18
C GLY A 617 13.80 -2.63 -5.76
N LEU A 618 13.07 -3.70 -6.09
CA LEU A 618 13.62 -4.89 -6.75
C LEU A 618 13.58 -4.73 -8.27
N GLY A 619 14.66 -5.15 -8.94
CA GLY A 619 14.79 -5.00 -10.39
C GLY A 619 14.85 -3.54 -10.85
N ALA A 620 15.16 -2.61 -9.94
CA ALA A 620 15.21 -1.18 -10.23
C ALA A 620 16.42 -0.76 -11.07
N GLY A 621 17.44 -1.62 -11.19
CA GLY A 621 18.63 -1.35 -12.01
C GLY A 621 19.25 0.02 -11.66
N ALA A 622 19.69 0.17 -10.41
CA ALA A 622 20.23 1.40 -9.82
C ALA A 622 20.75 1.10 -8.39
N ASP A 623 21.15 2.15 -7.65
CA ASP A 623 21.42 2.06 -6.20
C ASP A 623 20.18 1.63 -5.37
N TRP A 624 18.96 1.80 -5.89
CA TRP A 624 17.70 1.51 -5.19
C TRP A 624 17.53 0.06 -4.72
N GLU A 625 18.12 -0.90 -5.42
CA GLU A 625 18.08 -2.30 -5.01
C GLU A 625 18.94 -2.56 -3.78
N TYR A 626 19.95 -1.72 -3.55
CA TYR A 626 20.89 -1.82 -2.43
C TYR A 626 20.53 -0.93 -1.23
N PHE A 627 19.52 -0.08 -1.39
CA PHE A 627 18.97 0.72 -0.32
C PHE A 627 17.93 -0.09 0.44
N SER A 628 18.20 -0.40 1.69
CA SER A 628 17.19 -0.86 2.64
C SER A 628 16.24 0.30 2.94
N ASP A 629 14.93 0.03 2.98
CA ASP A 629 13.85 1.04 3.15
C ASP A 629 13.13 0.83 4.48
N ALA A 630 13.24 1.82 5.39
CA ALA A 630 12.59 1.78 6.71
C ALA A 630 11.06 1.67 6.63
N GLY A 631 10.41 2.31 5.66
CA GLY A 631 8.97 2.26 5.44
C GLY A 631 8.48 0.85 5.12
N GLY A 632 9.27 0.10 4.34
CA GLY A 632 9.00 -1.31 4.06
C GLY A 632 8.92 -2.16 5.34
N TYR A 633 9.83 -1.96 6.30
CA TYR A 633 9.77 -2.65 7.59
C TYR A 633 8.56 -2.23 8.42
N ALA A 634 8.26 -0.92 8.47
CA ALA A 634 7.13 -0.39 9.22
C ALA A 634 5.81 -1.04 8.77
N HIS A 635 5.53 -1.04 7.46
CA HIS A 635 4.30 -1.63 6.95
C HIS A 635 4.28 -3.16 7.04
N LEU A 636 5.43 -3.85 6.97
CA LEU A 636 5.51 -5.29 7.24
C LEU A 636 5.21 -5.64 8.70
N LEU A 637 5.68 -4.83 9.66
CA LEU A 637 5.32 -4.97 11.07
C LEU A 637 3.82 -4.77 11.29
N SER A 638 3.24 -3.74 10.67
CA SER A 638 1.78 -3.50 10.70
C SER A 638 1.01 -4.66 10.06
N ALA A 639 1.41 -5.14 8.88
CA ALA A 639 0.74 -6.24 8.20
C ALA A 639 0.81 -7.54 9.00
N ALA A 640 1.97 -7.85 9.59
CA ALA A 640 2.13 -8.98 10.49
C ALA A 640 1.23 -8.87 11.73
N SER A 641 1.07 -7.66 12.29
CA SER A 641 0.15 -7.39 13.39
C SER A 641 -1.31 -7.66 12.99
N GLN A 642 -1.72 -7.20 11.80
CA GLN A 642 -3.06 -7.48 11.28
C GLN A 642 -3.30 -8.97 11.03
N TRP A 643 -2.28 -9.71 10.58
CA TRP A 643 -2.37 -11.15 10.43
C TRP A 643 -2.58 -11.86 11.76
N LEU A 644 -1.87 -11.44 12.82
CA LEU A 644 -2.10 -11.96 14.17
C LEU A 644 -3.54 -11.69 14.66
N PHE A 645 -4.09 -10.49 14.43
CA PHE A 645 -5.49 -10.21 14.75
C PHE A 645 -6.47 -11.08 13.96
N VAL A 646 -6.19 -11.35 12.69
CA VAL A 646 -7.00 -12.27 11.86
C VAL A 646 -6.97 -13.69 12.45
N LEU A 647 -5.78 -14.19 12.80
CA LEU A 647 -5.61 -15.51 13.43
C LEU A 647 -6.32 -15.62 14.79
N ASP A 648 -6.24 -14.57 15.60
CA ASP A 648 -6.84 -14.51 16.94
C ASP A 648 -8.35 -14.24 16.93
N GLY A 649 -8.95 -13.93 15.78
CA GLY A 649 -10.36 -13.54 15.72
C GLY A 649 -10.65 -12.13 16.26
N LYS A 650 -9.62 -11.29 16.45
CA LYS A 650 -9.72 -9.92 17.05
C LYS A 650 -9.85 -8.84 15.99
N ASN A 651 -10.50 -7.73 16.34
CA ASN A 651 -10.56 -6.54 15.52
C ASN A 651 -9.52 -5.50 16.01
N ASP A 652 -8.81 -4.90 15.07
CA ASP A 652 -7.81 -3.86 15.28
C ASP A 652 -8.40 -2.63 15.97
N TRP A 653 -9.51 -2.10 15.45
CA TRP A 653 -10.19 -0.92 16.02
C TRP A 653 -10.67 -1.11 17.46
N GLU A 654 -10.95 -2.35 17.88
CA GLU A 654 -11.30 -2.65 19.28
C GLU A 654 -10.08 -2.57 20.20
N GLN A 655 -8.86 -2.86 19.70
CA GLN A 655 -7.62 -2.80 20.47
C GLN A 655 -7.14 -1.36 20.68
N HIS A 656 -7.70 -0.41 19.94
CA HIS A 656 -7.35 1.01 20.06
C HIS A 656 -7.92 1.65 21.32
N HIS A 657 -8.99 1.06 21.87
CA HIS A 657 -9.73 1.59 23.02
C HIS A 657 -10.05 3.09 22.86
N VAL A 658 -10.47 3.55 21.70
CA VAL A 658 -10.82 4.98 21.49
C VAL A 658 -11.94 5.39 22.48
N PRO A 659 -11.87 6.58 23.11
CA PRO A 659 -12.93 7.04 24.00
C PRO A 659 -14.23 7.24 23.23
N ARG A 660 -15.37 6.95 23.88
CA ARG A 660 -16.70 7.10 23.29
C ARG A 660 -17.26 8.51 23.43
#